data_AF-A0A936M119-F1
#
_entry.id   AF-A0A936M119-F1
#
_cell.length_a   1.000
_cell.length_b   1.000
_cell.length_c   1.000
_cell.angle_alpha   90.00
_cell.angle_beta   90.00
_cell.angle_gamma   90.00
#
_symmetry.space_group_name_H-M   'P 1'
#
loop_
_entity.id
_entity.type
_entity.pdbx_description
1 polymer ?
#
loop_
_entity_poly.entity_id
_entity_poly.type
_entity_poly.pdbx_seq_one_letter_code
_entity_poly.pdbx_strand_id
1 'polypeptide(L)'
;MRRIALLAAILVLPLGAQKQPFDANALLRLSRISDPQLSPDGRTVVFVVQTMDLANQARPRQIYSIPLVGGVPRQLTRDGNNDRPRWTPDSKTIAFVSDRGGGSQIWMMDALGDNQRQFTNIATEAGGVMVSPTGTHVLFTSDVYPQCASAECNQRELEAEKNDKVKAREYTSLLYRRWNQWRGKRRTHLFVMPASGGDPRDLTPGPRDVPPFSLGGPDDYAISPDGKEVCYVAVNSDQPATSTNTDIYVVPIDGGEATQITVNPGADSSPQYSPDGRYLAYRSQFRAGYESDRWRLLVLERATGTLTNLTEGLDRWVTGFRWSPESQRLFFTVEDRGRQSIQYVPVGGGGARVAVTGDSTLDDMQFTADGRTMIYTAQSGRSPVEIFRASSGGGMAEPLARLNDTVMNGHHVSDYEEFWVEGADGARVHGFLLKPPNFDPGKRYPALLLIHGGPQGAWSHAWSYRWNAQVFAGAGFVVAMANPRGSTGFGQKYIDEINRDWGGKVYDDILAVTDHLAGQRFVDPDRIAAAGASYGGYMVNWILGQTDRFRALVSHAGVFDLRSEALETEELFFPIWEFGGMPWEQPEIYDRFSPSRHIQNFKTPTLVIHGDLDYRVPVGQGLQLFTALQMREVPSKLLLFPDEGHWILKPINSLRWYNTFLNWIQEWTTAR
;
A
#
# COMPACT_ATOMS: atom_id res chain seq x y z
N MET A 1 -21.49 -25.56 76.51
CA MET A 1 -20.55 -24.84 75.62
C MET A 1 -20.16 -25.73 74.45
N ARG A 2 -20.71 -25.50 73.25
CA ARG A 2 -20.12 -25.98 71.98
C ARG A 2 -20.40 -24.89 70.94
N ARG A 3 -19.36 -24.10 70.62
CA ARG A 3 -19.39 -23.04 69.61
C ARG A 3 -19.26 -23.70 68.24
N ILE A 4 -20.26 -23.49 67.38
CA ILE A 4 -20.19 -23.83 65.95
C ILE A 4 -19.53 -22.63 65.26
N ALA A 5 -18.35 -22.83 64.70
CA ALA A 5 -17.67 -21.85 63.88
C ALA A 5 -18.16 -21.99 62.43
N LEU A 6 -18.81 -20.94 61.91
CA LEU A 6 -19.14 -20.83 60.50
C LEU A 6 -17.86 -20.38 59.75
N LEU A 7 -17.30 -21.25 58.90
CA LEU A 7 -16.29 -20.84 57.93
C LEU A 7 -17.00 -20.18 56.73
N ALA A 8 -16.76 -18.88 56.55
CA ALA A 8 -17.15 -18.18 55.33
C ALA A 8 -16.11 -18.48 54.23
N ALA A 9 -16.51 -19.21 53.19
CA ALA A 9 -15.71 -19.40 52.00
C ALA A 9 -15.76 -18.12 51.15
N ILE A 10 -14.66 -17.36 51.14
CA ILE A 10 -14.48 -16.23 50.23
C ILE A 10 -14.18 -16.84 48.85
N LEU A 11 -15.17 -16.84 47.96
CA LEU A 11 -14.97 -17.05 46.54
C LEU A 11 -14.18 -15.87 45.96
N VAL A 12 -12.86 -16.05 45.82
CA VAL A 12 -12.04 -15.18 44.99
C VAL A 12 -12.34 -15.55 43.54
N LEU A 13 -13.31 -14.86 42.93
CA LEU A 13 -13.46 -14.87 41.48
C LEU A 13 -12.16 -14.32 40.87
N PRO A 14 -11.56 -14.97 39.86
CA PRO A 14 -10.43 -14.39 39.16
C PRO A 14 -10.95 -13.15 38.45
N LEU A 15 -10.57 -11.96 38.95
CA LEU A 15 -10.66 -10.72 38.21
C LEU A 15 -9.84 -10.91 36.93
N GLY A 16 -10.50 -11.25 35.83
CA GLY A 16 -9.86 -11.26 34.51
C GLY A 16 -9.25 -9.89 34.28
N ALA A 17 -7.96 -9.84 33.99
CA ALA A 17 -7.26 -8.58 33.77
C ALA A 17 -7.99 -7.78 32.67
N GLN A 18 -8.39 -6.54 32.99
CA GLN A 18 -9.07 -5.68 32.04
C GLN A 18 -8.11 -5.36 30.88
N LYS A 19 -8.53 -5.67 29.65
CA LYS A 19 -7.74 -5.36 28.44
C LYS A 19 -7.53 -3.85 28.32
N GLN A 20 -6.33 -3.45 27.95
CA GLN A 20 -5.98 -2.04 27.75
C GLN A 20 -6.58 -1.51 26.43
N PRO A 21 -6.95 -0.22 26.31
CA PRO A 21 -7.28 0.37 25.02
C PRO A 21 -6.12 0.20 24.03
N PHE A 22 -6.41 -0.13 22.77
CA PHE A 22 -5.38 -0.21 21.73
C PHE A 22 -4.85 1.20 21.39
N ASP A 23 -3.57 1.45 21.58
CA ASP A 23 -2.95 2.77 21.40
C ASP A 23 -1.80 2.75 20.37
N ALA A 24 -1.19 3.91 20.13
CA ALA A 24 -0.07 4.04 19.18
C ALA A 24 1.16 3.22 19.61
N ASN A 25 1.40 3.04 20.92
CA ASN A 25 2.49 2.21 21.41
C ASN A 25 2.24 0.73 21.11
N ALA A 26 1.02 0.24 21.33
CA ALA A 26 0.62 -1.12 20.96
C ALA A 26 0.80 -1.36 19.45
N LEU A 27 0.40 -0.38 18.61
CA LEU A 27 0.57 -0.44 17.16
C LEU A 27 2.05 -0.58 16.74
N LEU A 28 2.96 0.16 17.39
CA LEU A 28 4.40 0.09 17.11
C LEU A 28 5.07 -1.19 17.61
N ARG A 29 4.47 -1.91 18.56
CA ARG A 29 4.98 -3.19 19.07
C ARG A 29 4.64 -4.39 18.19
N LEU A 30 3.75 -4.22 17.21
CA LEU A 30 3.36 -5.31 16.31
C LEU A 30 4.51 -5.70 15.37
N SER A 31 4.68 -7.01 15.21
CA SER A 31 5.44 -7.60 14.12
C SER A 31 4.65 -7.48 12.82
N ARG A 32 5.26 -6.87 11.79
CA ARG A 32 4.63 -6.69 10.48
C ARG A 32 5.11 -7.78 9.54
N ILE A 33 4.21 -8.66 9.13
CA ILE A 33 4.49 -9.78 8.24
C ILE A 33 4.28 -9.34 6.78
N SER A 34 5.18 -9.75 5.89
CA SER A 34 5.09 -9.50 4.46
C SER A 34 5.81 -10.58 3.64
N ASP A 35 5.47 -10.66 2.35
CA ASP A 35 6.14 -11.49 1.33
C ASP A 35 6.34 -12.96 1.76
N PRO A 36 5.26 -13.68 2.13
CA PRO A 36 5.36 -15.12 2.34
C PRO A 36 5.74 -15.82 1.04
N GLN A 37 6.50 -16.91 1.12
CA GLN A 37 7.03 -17.65 -0.03
C GLN A 37 7.06 -19.14 0.32
N LEU A 38 6.17 -19.91 -0.31
CA LEU A 38 6.06 -21.35 -0.16
C LEU A 38 7.21 -22.05 -0.89
N SER A 39 7.85 -23.01 -0.23
CA SER A 39 8.89 -23.83 -0.86
C SER A 39 8.30 -24.69 -1.99
N PRO A 40 9.05 -24.94 -3.08
CA PRO A 40 8.59 -25.78 -4.18
C PRO A 40 8.15 -27.20 -3.77
N ASP A 41 8.76 -27.77 -2.72
CA ASP A 41 8.35 -29.07 -2.15
C ASP A 41 7.06 -29.01 -1.30
N GLY A 42 6.51 -27.80 -1.08
CA GLY A 42 5.27 -27.56 -0.35
C GLY A 42 5.37 -27.72 1.16
N ARG A 43 6.56 -27.72 1.76
CA ARG A 43 6.75 -28.03 3.20
C ARG A 43 6.98 -26.82 4.10
N THR A 44 7.51 -25.73 3.58
CA THR A 44 7.98 -24.60 4.39
C THR A 44 7.57 -23.28 3.75
N VAL A 45 7.14 -22.32 4.56
CA VAL A 45 6.92 -20.95 4.14
C VAL A 45 8.01 -20.09 4.75
N VAL A 46 8.72 -19.32 3.93
CA VAL A 46 9.61 -18.23 4.39
C VAL A 46 8.91 -16.91 4.20
N PHE A 47 9.16 -15.94 5.08
CA PHE A 47 8.48 -14.65 5.06
C PHE A 47 9.32 -13.59 5.77
N VAL A 48 8.99 -12.33 5.54
CA VAL A 48 9.68 -11.20 6.15
C VAL A 48 8.89 -10.71 7.36
N VAL A 49 9.61 -10.43 8.45
CA VAL A 49 9.08 -9.77 9.64
C VAL A 49 9.82 -8.46 9.85
N GLN A 50 9.07 -7.36 9.85
CA GLN A 50 9.55 -6.05 10.26
C GLN A 50 9.13 -5.76 11.71
N THR A 51 10.07 -5.30 12.52
CA THR A 51 9.81 -4.78 13.87
C THR A 51 10.23 -3.32 13.97
N MET A 52 9.73 -2.60 14.99
CA MET A 52 10.13 -1.22 15.24
C MET A 52 11.20 -1.19 16.34
N ASP A 53 12.36 -0.62 16.03
CA ASP A 53 13.40 -0.29 17.00
C ASP A 53 13.32 1.21 17.31
N LEU A 54 12.65 1.52 18.42
CA LEU A 54 12.45 2.90 18.85
C LEU A 54 13.76 3.56 19.27
N ALA A 55 14.70 2.82 19.86
CA ALA A 55 15.94 3.40 20.39
C ALA A 55 16.82 3.95 19.25
N ASN A 56 16.85 3.24 18.11
CA ASN A 56 17.67 3.60 16.97
C ASN A 56 16.88 4.26 15.82
N GLN A 57 15.58 4.54 16.00
CA GLN A 57 14.66 4.92 14.91
C GLN A 57 14.73 3.99 13.69
N ALA A 58 15.01 2.71 13.93
CA ALA A 58 15.19 1.72 12.88
C ALA A 58 13.94 0.83 12.76
N ARG A 59 13.84 0.16 11.62
CA ARG A 59 12.73 -0.74 11.28
C ARG A 59 13.28 -2.01 10.65
N PRO A 60 14.08 -2.78 11.41
CA PRO A 60 14.80 -3.94 10.90
C PRO A 60 13.83 -4.93 10.28
N ARG A 61 14.25 -5.51 9.15
CA ARG A 61 13.54 -6.59 8.45
C ARG A 61 14.36 -7.85 8.50
N GLN A 62 13.74 -8.95 8.92
CA GLN A 62 14.39 -10.24 9.07
C GLN A 62 13.55 -11.33 8.44
N ILE A 63 14.21 -12.33 7.87
CA ILE A 63 13.56 -13.47 7.25
C ILE A 63 13.29 -14.53 8.32
N TYR A 64 12.07 -15.06 8.31
CA TYR A 64 11.61 -16.15 9.17
C TYR A 64 11.16 -17.32 8.29
N SER A 65 11.11 -18.51 8.88
CA SER A 65 10.52 -19.71 8.29
C SER A 65 9.51 -20.34 9.23
N ILE A 66 8.53 -21.02 8.65
CA ILE A 66 7.58 -21.85 9.38
C ILE A 66 7.19 -23.08 8.53
N PRO A 67 7.04 -24.27 9.13
CA PRO A 67 6.46 -25.41 8.41
C PRO A 67 5.05 -25.09 7.93
N LEU A 68 4.66 -25.59 6.75
CA LEU A 68 3.27 -25.46 6.25
C LEU A 68 2.27 -26.14 7.21
N VAL A 69 2.73 -27.13 7.98
CA VAL A 69 1.94 -27.77 9.03
C VAL A 69 1.68 -26.86 10.25
N GLY A 70 2.28 -25.67 10.32
CA GLY A 70 2.20 -24.72 11.43
C GLY A 70 3.32 -24.95 12.46
N GLY A 71 3.32 -24.13 13.52
CA GLY A 71 4.28 -24.23 14.62
C GLY A 71 4.85 -22.88 15.04
N VAL A 72 6.02 -22.89 15.68
CA VAL A 72 6.72 -21.65 16.07
C VAL A 72 7.62 -21.20 14.92
N PRO A 73 7.47 -19.95 14.42
CA PRO A 73 8.39 -19.40 13.42
C PRO A 73 9.85 -19.40 13.89
N ARG A 74 10.78 -19.76 12.99
CA ARG A 74 12.23 -19.68 13.20
C ARG A 74 12.79 -18.50 12.44
N GLN A 75 13.44 -17.57 13.17
CA GLN A 75 14.21 -16.48 12.57
C GLN A 75 15.45 -17.04 11.86
N LEU A 76 15.62 -16.73 10.57
CA LEU A 76 16.74 -17.18 9.73
C LEU A 76 17.87 -16.14 9.63
N THR A 77 17.54 -14.85 9.66
CA THR A 77 18.52 -13.76 9.55
C THR A 77 18.51 -12.86 10.77
N ARG A 78 19.65 -12.22 11.08
CA ARG A 78 19.79 -11.31 12.23
C ARG A 78 20.52 -10.02 11.87
N ASP A 79 21.47 -10.08 10.94
CA ASP A 79 22.29 -8.94 10.55
C ASP A 79 21.76 -8.25 9.30
N GLY A 80 21.86 -6.92 9.25
CA GLY A 80 21.33 -6.08 8.18
C GLY A 80 19.81 -6.07 8.09
N ASN A 81 19.30 -5.45 7.04
CA ASN A 81 17.91 -5.51 6.59
C ASN A 81 17.78 -6.56 5.49
N ASN A 82 16.93 -7.56 5.73
CA ASN A 82 16.75 -8.70 4.85
C ASN A 82 15.33 -8.73 4.30
N ASP A 83 15.19 -8.88 2.99
CA ASP A 83 13.91 -8.81 2.30
C ASP A 83 13.89 -9.71 1.05
N ARG A 84 12.72 -9.89 0.44
CA ARG A 84 12.49 -10.66 -0.80
C ARG A 84 13.13 -12.06 -0.82
N PRO A 85 12.85 -12.95 0.15
CA PRO A 85 13.33 -14.32 0.09
C PRO A 85 12.75 -15.05 -1.13
N ARG A 86 13.53 -15.83 -1.89
CA ARG A 86 13.08 -16.62 -3.04
C ARG A 86 13.74 -17.98 -3.01
N TRP A 87 12.92 -19.03 -3.05
CA TRP A 87 13.40 -20.40 -3.07
C TRP A 87 14.07 -20.76 -4.40
N THR A 88 15.13 -21.56 -4.33
CA THR A 88 15.56 -22.35 -5.48
C THR A 88 14.55 -23.47 -5.77
N PRO A 89 14.40 -23.92 -7.03
CA PRO A 89 13.42 -24.96 -7.39
C PRO A 89 13.57 -26.29 -6.64
N ASP A 90 14.77 -26.59 -6.14
CA ASP A 90 15.05 -27.80 -5.36
C ASP A 90 14.73 -27.65 -3.86
N SER A 91 14.22 -26.49 -3.42
CA SER A 91 13.90 -26.15 -2.03
C SER A 91 15.08 -26.17 -1.05
N LYS A 92 16.33 -26.15 -1.54
CA LYS A 92 17.52 -26.25 -0.68
C LYS A 92 18.14 -24.91 -0.32
N THR A 93 17.96 -23.90 -1.15
CA THR A 93 18.60 -22.59 -1.01
C THR A 93 17.55 -21.49 -1.12
N ILE A 94 17.79 -20.40 -0.42
CA ILE A 94 16.97 -19.19 -0.44
C ILE A 94 17.87 -18.04 -0.88
N ALA A 95 17.53 -17.41 -2.00
CA ALA A 95 18.11 -16.13 -2.40
C ALA A 95 17.34 -14.99 -1.73
N PHE A 96 17.99 -13.89 -1.35
CA PHE A 96 17.33 -12.76 -0.70
C PHE A 96 18.14 -11.47 -0.88
N VAL A 97 17.50 -10.32 -0.65
CA VAL A 97 18.17 -9.02 -0.67
C VAL A 97 18.64 -8.68 0.74
N SER A 98 19.89 -8.22 0.87
CA SER A 98 20.43 -7.79 2.16
C SER A 98 21.49 -6.69 2.04
N ASP A 99 21.47 -5.74 2.97
CA ASP A 99 22.41 -4.62 3.07
C ASP A 99 23.60 -4.89 4.03
N ARG A 100 23.66 -6.07 4.65
CA ARG A 100 24.65 -6.40 5.71
C ARG A 100 26.12 -6.23 5.30
N GLY A 101 26.42 -6.19 4.01
CA GLY A 101 27.76 -5.98 3.45
C GLY A 101 28.13 -4.50 3.23
N GLY A 102 27.28 -3.55 3.65
CA GLY A 102 27.49 -2.11 3.47
C GLY A 102 26.79 -1.49 2.27
N GLY A 103 26.02 -2.29 1.51
CA GLY A 103 25.16 -1.87 0.40
C GLY A 103 24.21 -3.00 0.02
N SER A 104 23.10 -2.68 -0.64
CA SER A 104 22.11 -3.69 -1.01
C SER A 104 22.71 -4.67 -2.02
N GLN A 105 22.69 -5.97 -1.71
CA GLN A 105 23.15 -7.04 -2.60
C GLN A 105 22.22 -8.25 -2.53
N ILE A 106 22.33 -9.15 -3.49
CA ILE A 106 21.71 -10.47 -3.42
C ILE A 106 22.61 -11.38 -2.60
N TRP A 107 22.01 -12.10 -1.66
CA TRP A 107 22.63 -13.10 -0.80
C TRP A 107 21.92 -14.44 -0.99
N MET A 108 22.62 -15.52 -0.66
CA MET A 108 22.07 -16.88 -0.64
C MET A 108 22.32 -17.52 0.72
N MET A 109 21.38 -18.35 1.17
CA MET A 109 21.51 -19.19 2.36
C MET A 109 20.87 -20.54 2.14
N ASP A 110 21.26 -21.54 2.92
CA ASP A 110 20.56 -22.83 2.94
C ASP A 110 19.15 -22.68 3.52
N ALA A 111 18.27 -23.65 3.25
CA ALA A 111 16.86 -23.64 3.68
C ALA A 111 16.65 -23.41 5.19
N LEU A 112 17.65 -23.75 6.02
CA LEU A 112 17.63 -23.58 7.47
C LEU A 112 18.26 -22.26 7.97
N GLY A 113 18.71 -21.41 7.04
CA GLY A 113 19.36 -20.13 7.32
C GLY A 113 20.87 -20.19 7.52
N ASP A 114 21.49 -21.36 7.31
CA ASP A 114 22.94 -21.53 7.43
C ASP A 114 23.66 -21.12 6.13
N ASN A 115 24.99 -21.05 6.16
CA ASN A 115 25.85 -20.79 4.98
C ASN A 115 25.48 -19.51 4.19
N GLN A 116 25.13 -18.44 4.91
CA GLN A 116 24.75 -17.17 4.30
C GLN A 116 25.97 -16.54 3.59
N ARG A 117 25.87 -16.38 2.26
CA ARG A 117 26.95 -15.85 1.42
C ARG A 117 26.43 -14.77 0.48
N GLN A 118 27.24 -13.75 0.25
CA GLN A 118 26.96 -12.72 -0.73
C GLN A 118 27.08 -13.34 -2.13
N PHE A 119 26.08 -13.12 -2.98
CA PHE A 119 26.00 -13.68 -4.33
C PHE A 119 26.37 -12.65 -5.39
N THR A 120 25.87 -11.41 -5.28
CA THR A 120 26.27 -10.30 -6.16
C THR A 120 27.29 -9.39 -5.50
N ASN A 121 28.14 -8.75 -6.31
CA ASN A 121 29.02 -7.67 -5.86
C ASN A 121 29.01 -6.54 -6.89
N ILE A 122 27.93 -5.76 -6.90
CA ILE A 122 27.68 -4.74 -7.91
C ILE A 122 27.79 -3.35 -7.27
N ALA A 123 28.62 -2.49 -7.87
CA ALA A 123 28.89 -1.12 -7.43
C ALA A 123 27.63 -0.29 -7.20
N THR A 124 26.69 -0.41 -8.13
CA THR A 124 25.40 0.29 -8.17
C THR A 124 24.32 -0.39 -7.33
N GLU A 125 24.73 -1.33 -6.48
CA GLU A 125 23.88 -2.16 -5.63
C GLU A 125 22.95 -3.09 -6.43
N ALA A 126 22.40 -4.10 -5.76
CA ALA A 126 21.42 -5.01 -6.32
C ALA A 126 20.18 -5.05 -5.43
N GLY A 127 19.02 -5.05 -6.08
CA GLY A 127 17.70 -5.15 -5.48
C GLY A 127 16.83 -6.10 -6.30
N GLY A 128 15.57 -6.24 -5.91
CA GLY A 128 14.74 -7.33 -6.44
C GLY A 128 15.39 -8.69 -6.19
N VAL A 129 14.76 -9.78 -6.64
CA VAL A 129 15.42 -11.08 -6.89
C VAL A 129 14.36 -12.06 -7.37
N MET A 130 14.70 -12.88 -8.35
CA MET A 130 13.99 -14.10 -8.74
C MET A 130 14.99 -15.17 -9.11
N VAL A 131 14.67 -16.42 -8.79
CA VAL A 131 15.41 -17.58 -9.27
C VAL A 131 14.62 -18.18 -10.43
N SER A 132 15.29 -18.48 -11.53
CA SER A 132 14.65 -19.14 -12.69
C SER A 132 13.99 -20.46 -12.27
N PRO A 133 12.86 -20.85 -12.87
CA PRO A 133 12.19 -22.12 -12.58
C PRO A 133 13.09 -23.35 -12.83
N THR A 134 14.10 -23.22 -13.69
CA THR A 134 15.12 -24.26 -13.95
C THR A 134 16.27 -24.26 -12.94
N GLY A 135 16.38 -23.24 -12.09
CA GLY A 135 17.42 -23.10 -11.06
C GLY A 135 18.79 -22.70 -11.62
N THR A 136 18.85 -22.30 -12.88
CA THR A 136 20.11 -22.03 -13.60
C THR A 136 20.54 -20.56 -13.57
N HIS A 137 19.58 -19.65 -13.40
CA HIS A 137 19.79 -18.20 -13.41
C HIS A 137 19.13 -17.51 -12.22
N VAL A 138 19.68 -16.36 -11.84
CA VAL A 138 19.13 -15.41 -10.89
C VAL A 138 18.95 -14.07 -11.60
N LEU A 139 17.72 -13.56 -11.59
CA LEU A 139 17.34 -12.25 -12.12
C LEU A 139 17.21 -11.26 -10.96
N PHE A 140 17.71 -10.04 -11.13
CA PHE A 140 17.67 -8.99 -10.11
C PHE A 140 17.70 -7.61 -10.78
N THR A 141 17.51 -6.53 -10.02
CA THR A 141 17.59 -5.16 -10.51
C THR A 141 18.86 -4.46 -10.04
N SER A 142 19.38 -3.51 -10.82
CA SER A 142 20.44 -2.60 -10.39
C SER A 142 20.21 -1.19 -10.95
N ASP A 143 20.55 -0.16 -10.19
CA ASP A 143 20.40 1.24 -10.60
C ASP A 143 21.68 1.74 -11.28
N VAL A 144 21.78 1.54 -12.60
CA VAL A 144 23.00 1.79 -13.39
C VAL A 144 22.95 3.11 -14.14
N TYR A 145 24.10 3.60 -14.57
CA TYR A 145 24.18 4.75 -15.46
C TYR A 145 23.86 4.29 -16.90
N PRO A 146 22.81 4.83 -17.57
CA PRO A 146 22.40 4.39 -18.91
C PRO A 146 23.50 4.43 -19.98
N GLN A 147 24.46 5.35 -19.83
CA GLN A 147 25.60 5.49 -20.74
C GLN A 147 26.70 4.46 -20.51
N CYS A 148 26.64 3.68 -19.42
CA CYS A 148 27.67 2.71 -19.05
C CYS A 148 27.33 1.31 -19.55
N ALA A 149 28.21 0.75 -20.37
CA ALA A 149 28.11 -0.62 -20.86
C ALA A 149 28.87 -1.66 -20.01
N SER A 150 29.53 -1.25 -18.91
CA SER A 150 30.34 -2.14 -18.06
C SER A 150 30.26 -1.78 -16.57
N ALA A 151 30.67 -2.72 -15.72
CA ALA A 151 30.74 -2.54 -14.28
C ALA A 151 31.78 -1.48 -13.88
N GLU A 152 32.92 -1.43 -14.57
CA GLU A 152 34.00 -0.45 -14.32
C GLU A 152 33.54 0.97 -14.65
N CYS A 153 32.77 1.14 -15.74
CA CYS A 153 32.16 2.42 -16.05
C CYS A 153 31.22 2.87 -14.93
N ASN A 154 30.32 1.99 -14.49
CA ASN A 154 29.37 2.29 -13.42
C ASN A 154 30.09 2.66 -12.11
N GLN A 155 31.14 1.92 -11.74
CA GLN A 155 31.97 2.22 -10.56
C GLN A 155 32.60 3.62 -10.68
N ARG A 156 33.20 3.94 -11.83
CA ARG A 156 33.85 5.24 -12.05
C ARG A 156 32.85 6.40 -11.96
N GLU A 157 31.68 6.28 -12.59
CA GLU A 157 30.66 7.32 -12.54
C GLU A 157 30.11 7.49 -11.11
N LEU A 158 29.92 6.39 -10.37
CA LEU A 158 29.50 6.43 -8.97
C LEU A 158 30.53 7.12 -8.07
N GLU A 159 31.82 6.82 -8.26
CA GLU A 159 32.91 7.50 -7.54
C GLU A 159 32.99 8.98 -7.89
N ALA A 160 32.82 9.32 -9.17
CA ALA A 160 32.79 10.70 -9.63
C ALA A 160 31.62 11.47 -8.98
N GLU A 161 30.41 10.91 -8.98
CA GLU A 161 29.23 11.53 -8.34
C GLU A 161 29.41 11.68 -6.82
N LYS A 162 29.97 10.67 -6.15
CA LYS A 162 30.25 10.71 -4.72
C LYS A 162 31.25 11.81 -4.36
N ASN A 163 32.32 11.94 -5.16
CA ASN A 163 33.42 12.87 -4.93
C ASN A 163 33.16 14.29 -5.44
N ASP A 164 32.08 14.49 -6.21
CA ASP A 164 31.71 15.82 -6.71
C ASP A 164 31.40 16.77 -5.54
N LYS A 165 32.09 17.91 -5.50
CA LYS A 165 31.89 18.94 -4.48
C LYS A 165 30.66 19.80 -4.78
N VAL A 166 30.19 19.82 -6.02
CA VAL A 166 28.97 20.53 -6.43
C VAL A 166 27.77 19.65 -6.13
N LYS A 167 26.85 20.16 -5.29
CA LYS A 167 25.59 19.48 -4.95
C LYS A 167 24.41 20.21 -5.59
N ALA A 168 24.47 20.38 -6.91
CA ALA A 168 23.40 20.93 -7.73
C ALA A 168 22.70 19.82 -8.52
N ARG A 169 21.47 20.07 -8.97
CA ARG A 169 20.69 19.17 -9.84
C ARG A 169 20.20 19.96 -11.04
N GLU A 170 20.32 19.36 -12.21
CA GLU A 170 19.90 19.96 -13.48
C GLU A 170 18.94 19.00 -14.17
N TYR A 171 17.82 19.54 -14.66
CA TYR A 171 16.75 18.77 -15.28
C TYR A 171 16.29 19.46 -16.56
N THR A 172 16.17 18.68 -17.64
CA THR A 172 15.70 19.14 -18.95
C THR A 172 14.39 18.47 -19.36
N SER A 173 13.82 17.62 -18.51
CA SER A 173 12.58 16.88 -18.74
C SER A 173 11.74 16.80 -17.48
N LEU A 174 10.43 16.56 -17.65
CA LEU A 174 9.49 16.32 -16.55
C LEU A 174 9.78 14.98 -15.84
N LEU A 175 9.07 14.74 -14.73
CA LEU A 175 9.28 13.61 -13.83
C LEU A 175 10.69 13.57 -13.23
N TYR A 176 11.18 14.77 -12.89
CA TYR A 176 12.50 15.03 -12.30
C TYR A 176 12.59 14.73 -10.80
N ARG A 177 11.45 14.41 -10.18
CA ARG A 177 11.33 13.90 -8.81
C ARG A 177 10.10 13.00 -8.75
N ARG A 178 10.05 12.11 -7.77
CA ARG A 178 8.92 11.21 -7.55
C ARG A 178 8.77 10.90 -6.07
N TRP A 179 7.56 11.04 -5.53
CA TRP A 179 7.20 10.80 -4.12
C TRP A 179 8.02 11.56 -3.06
N ASN A 180 9.27 11.15 -2.85
CA ASN A 180 10.19 11.74 -1.87
C ASN A 180 11.66 11.72 -2.32
N GLN A 181 11.89 11.42 -3.60
CA GLN A 181 13.23 11.32 -4.17
C GLN A 181 13.36 12.17 -5.42
N TRP A 182 14.50 12.84 -5.54
CA TRP A 182 14.91 13.48 -6.78
C TRP A 182 15.38 12.42 -7.76
N ARG A 183 15.04 12.60 -9.04
CA ARG A 183 15.53 11.74 -10.09
C ARG A 183 17.04 11.91 -10.23
N GLY A 184 17.78 10.82 -10.10
CA GLY A 184 19.22 10.78 -10.30
C GLY A 184 19.61 10.51 -11.76
N LYS A 185 20.92 10.39 -11.98
CA LYS A 185 21.53 10.04 -13.27
C LYS A 185 21.36 8.55 -13.64
N ARG A 186 21.00 7.72 -12.67
CA ARG A 186 20.88 6.26 -12.79
C ARG A 186 19.46 5.82 -13.20
N ARG A 187 19.33 4.64 -13.78
CA ARG A 187 18.08 3.96 -14.17
C ARG A 187 18.09 2.54 -13.65
N THR A 188 16.95 2.08 -13.18
CA THR A 188 16.80 0.68 -12.75
C THR A 188 16.76 -0.20 -13.99
N HIS A 189 17.65 -1.17 -14.10
CA HIS A 189 17.64 -2.18 -15.17
C HIS A 189 17.49 -3.59 -14.57
N LEU A 190 17.00 -4.54 -15.38
CA LEU A 190 17.02 -5.97 -15.07
C LEU A 190 18.36 -6.59 -15.49
N PHE A 191 18.98 -7.28 -14.54
CA PHE A 191 20.20 -8.03 -14.72
C PHE A 191 19.98 -9.51 -14.45
N VAL A 192 20.70 -10.36 -15.18
CA VAL A 192 20.73 -11.81 -14.95
C VAL A 192 22.15 -12.31 -14.70
N MET A 193 22.27 -13.30 -13.82
CA MET A 193 23.54 -13.97 -13.54
C MET A 193 23.32 -15.49 -13.41
N PRO A 194 24.24 -16.35 -13.87
CA PRO A 194 24.16 -17.79 -13.62
C PRO A 194 24.12 -18.08 -12.11
N ALA A 195 23.28 -19.03 -11.69
CA ALA A 195 23.15 -19.42 -10.28
C ALA A 195 24.45 -20.03 -9.71
N SER A 196 25.33 -20.53 -10.57
CA SER A 196 26.69 -20.94 -10.22
C SER A 196 27.65 -19.79 -9.90
N GLY A 197 27.24 -18.54 -10.13
CA GLY A 197 28.10 -17.35 -10.10
C GLY A 197 28.65 -17.00 -11.49
N GLY A 198 29.26 -15.82 -11.59
CA GLY A 198 29.81 -15.27 -12.84
C GLY A 198 29.61 -13.76 -12.90
N ASP A 199 29.79 -13.18 -14.10
CA ASP A 199 29.50 -11.77 -14.32
C ASP A 199 28.01 -11.56 -14.64
N PRO A 200 27.40 -10.48 -14.11
CA PRO A 200 26.02 -10.15 -14.42
C PRO A 200 25.87 -9.55 -15.81
N ARG A 201 24.78 -9.88 -16.49
CA ARG A 201 24.39 -9.34 -17.80
C ARG A 201 23.19 -8.42 -17.67
N ASP A 202 23.29 -7.22 -18.24
CA ASP A 202 22.18 -6.28 -18.38
C ASP A 202 21.23 -6.77 -19.48
N LEU A 203 19.95 -6.97 -19.16
CA LEU A 203 18.92 -7.38 -20.11
C LEU A 203 18.12 -6.21 -20.67
N THR A 204 18.19 -5.03 -20.05
CA THR A 204 17.35 -3.89 -20.39
C THR A 204 18.17 -2.60 -20.49
N PRO A 205 19.28 -2.58 -21.26
CA PRO A 205 20.09 -1.39 -21.39
C PRO A 205 19.29 -0.27 -22.06
N GLY A 206 19.35 0.94 -21.50
CA GLY A 206 18.69 2.10 -22.09
C GLY A 206 18.39 3.19 -21.07
N PRO A 207 17.62 4.21 -21.47
CA PRO A 207 17.35 5.36 -20.60
C PRO A 207 16.10 5.19 -19.72
N ARG A 208 15.45 4.03 -19.75
CA ARG A 208 14.16 3.75 -19.09
C ARG A 208 14.37 2.97 -17.80
N ASP A 209 13.52 3.17 -16.81
CA ASP A 209 13.47 2.25 -15.68
C ASP A 209 12.73 0.98 -16.09
N VAL A 210 13.31 -0.17 -15.76
CA VAL A 210 12.73 -1.48 -15.93
C VAL A 210 12.98 -2.31 -14.65
N PRO A 211 11.91 -2.70 -13.93
CA PRO A 211 10.53 -2.25 -14.13
C PRO A 211 10.34 -0.76 -13.80
N PRO A 212 9.27 -0.11 -14.28
CA PRO A 212 8.89 1.21 -13.81
C PRO A 212 8.53 1.16 -12.32
N PHE A 213 8.58 2.32 -11.65
CA PHE A 213 8.12 2.43 -10.28
C PHE A 213 6.62 2.14 -10.18
N SER A 214 6.25 1.32 -9.19
CA SER A 214 4.87 1.00 -8.83
C SER A 214 4.71 1.02 -7.30
N LEU A 215 3.54 1.44 -6.82
CA LEU A 215 3.18 1.48 -5.39
C LEU A 215 2.58 0.18 -4.87
N GLY A 216 2.27 -0.78 -5.74
CA GLY A 216 1.67 -2.05 -5.36
C GLY A 216 1.33 -2.95 -6.54
N GLY A 217 0.76 -4.11 -6.23
CA GLY A 217 0.51 -5.18 -7.20
C GLY A 217 1.69 -6.18 -7.30
N PRO A 218 1.52 -7.26 -8.09
CA PRO A 218 2.57 -8.23 -8.32
C PRO A 218 3.79 -7.64 -9.06
N ASP A 219 4.91 -8.35 -9.03
CA ASP A 219 6.13 -7.96 -9.74
C ASP A 219 5.88 -7.73 -11.24
N ASP A 220 6.49 -6.67 -11.78
CA ASP A 220 6.36 -6.22 -13.17
C ASP A 220 7.34 -6.93 -14.13
N TYR A 221 7.77 -8.13 -13.76
CA TYR A 221 8.64 -8.98 -14.57
C TYR A 221 8.50 -10.44 -14.14
N ALA A 222 8.80 -11.38 -15.03
CA ALA A 222 8.84 -12.81 -14.73
C ALA A 222 9.77 -13.57 -15.68
N ILE A 223 10.32 -14.69 -15.21
CA ILE A 223 11.12 -15.62 -16.01
C ILE A 223 10.20 -16.72 -16.56
N SER A 224 10.39 -17.11 -17.83
CA SER A 224 9.62 -18.20 -18.44
C SER A 224 9.84 -19.54 -17.72
N PRO A 225 8.86 -20.48 -17.75
CA PRO A 225 9.00 -21.78 -17.10
C PRO A 225 10.18 -22.63 -17.61
N ASP A 226 10.55 -22.46 -18.88
CA ASP A 226 11.72 -23.11 -19.47
C ASP A 226 13.04 -22.36 -19.22
N GLY A 227 12.98 -21.19 -18.56
CA GLY A 227 14.13 -20.38 -18.17
C GLY A 227 14.83 -19.67 -19.32
N LYS A 228 14.22 -19.56 -20.51
CA LYS A 228 14.87 -19.04 -21.73
C LYS A 228 14.63 -17.55 -21.99
N GLU A 229 13.64 -16.94 -21.35
CA GLU A 229 13.30 -15.54 -21.57
C GLU A 229 12.74 -14.88 -20.32
N VAL A 230 12.71 -13.55 -20.33
CA VAL A 230 12.15 -12.69 -19.30
C VAL A 230 11.08 -11.82 -19.94
N CYS A 231 9.87 -11.83 -19.40
CA CYS A 231 8.91 -10.75 -19.67
C CYS A 231 9.07 -9.65 -18.63
N TYR A 232 8.86 -8.39 -19.02
CA TYR A 232 8.94 -7.24 -18.14
C TYR A 232 8.07 -6.09 -18.63
N VAL A 233 7.72 -5.20 -17.73
CA VAL A 233 6.97 -3.98 -18.03
C VAL A 233 7.95 -2.82 -18.23
N ALA A 234 7.68 -1.96 -19.20
CA ALA A 234 8.40 -0.70 -19.38
C ALA A 234 7.43 0.42 -19.82
N VAL A 235 7.75 1.65 -19.45
CA VAL A 235 7.00 2.83 -19.91
C VAL A 235 7.12 2.95 -21.43
N ASN A 236 5.98 3.03 -22.12
CA ASN A 236 5.91 3.25 -23.56
C ASN A 236 5.41 4.67 -23.86
N SER A 237 6.16 5.66 -23.39
CA SER A 237 5.90 7.08 -23.62
C SER A 237 7.19 7.88 -23.50
N ASP A 238 7.40 8.83 -24.41
CA ASP A 238 8.47 9.84 -24.29
C ASP A 238 8.13 10.93 -23.26
N GLN A 239 6.88 10.97 -22.79
CA GLN A 239 6.39 11.89 -21.76
C GLN A 239 5.81 11.09 -20.58
N PRO A 240 6.65 10.51 -19.72
CA PRO A 240 6.18 9.65 -18.62
C PRO A 240 5.44 10.43 -17.53
N ALA A 241 5.61 11.74 -17.43
CA ALA A 241 4.89 12.56 -16.45
C ALA A 241 3.38 12.68 -16.77
N THR A 242 3.01 12.63 -18.05
CA THR A 242 1.63 12.86 -18.54
C THR A 242 0.99 11.59 -19.10
N SER A 243 1.64 10.44 -18.94
CA SER A 243 1.18 9.17 -19.47
C SER A 243 1.23 8.07 -18.42
N THR A 244 0.18 7.27 -18.37
CA THR A 244 0.14 6.01 -17.61
C THR A 244 0.57 4.82 -18.48
N ASN A 245 0.98 5.06 -19.73
CA ASN A 245 1.22 3.98 -20.68
C ASN A 245 2.44 3.13 -20.32
N THR A 246 2.17 1.87 -20.01
CA THR A 246 3.17 0.82 -19.83
C THR A 246 2.79 -0.39 -20.66
N ASP A 247 3.79 -1.01 -21.28
CA ASP A 247 3.62 -2.20 -22.09
C ASP A 247 4.52 -3.33 -21.60
N ILE A 248 4.17 -4.55 -21.97
CA ILE A 248 4.94 -5.76 -21.69
C ILE A 248 5.88 -6.05 -22.86
N TYR A 249 7.12 -6.36 -22.53
CA TYR A 249 8.18 -6.74 -23.44
C TYR A 249 8.74 -8.11 -23.04
N VAL A 250 9.35 -8.81 -23.99
CA VAL A 250 10.05 -10.08 -23.77
C VAL A 250 11.46 -9.98 -24.32
N VAL A 251 12.45 -10.43 -23.55
CA VAL A 251 13.87 -10.49 -23.94
C VAL A 251 14.42 -11.90 -23.66
N PRO A 252 15.29 -12.45 -24.54
CA PRO A 252 15.99 -13.69 -24.25
C PRO A 252 16.81 -13.59 -22.95
N ILE A 253 16.90 -14.67 -22.19
CA ILE A 253 17.68 -14.73 -20.93
C ILE A 253 19.18 -14.50 -21.18
N ASP A 254 19.66 -14.86 -22.37
CA ASP A 254 21.04 -14.63 -22.79
C ASP A 254 21.26 -13.19 -23.31
N GLY A 255 20.25 -12.32 -23.23
CA GLY A 255 20.24 -10.98 -23.79
C GLY A 255 19.96 -10.97 -25.30
N GLY A 256 19.69 -9.78 -25.84
CA GLY A 256 19.35 -9.57 -27.24
C GLY A 256 18.31 -8.46 -27.40
N GLU A 257 17.68 -8.40 -28.57
CA GLU A 257 16.59 -7.46 -28.82
C GLU A 257 15.32 -7.89 -28.06
N ALA A 258 14.68 -6.92 -27.40
CA ALA A 258 13.40 -7.14 -26.76
C ALA A 258 12.26 -7.01 -27.78
N THR A 259 11.26 -7.88 -27.66
CA THR A 259 10.03 -7.84 -28.46
C THR A 259 8.91 -7.26 -27.62
N GLN A 260 8.22 -6.24 -28.13
CA GLN A 260 7.00 -5.70 -27.51
C GLN A 260 5.84 -6.69 -27.70
N ILE A 261 5.17 -7.04 -26.60
CA ILE A 261 4.07 -8.03 -26.58
C ILE A 261 2.71 -7.35 -26.58
N THR A 262 2.58 -6.22 -25.88
CA THR A 262 1.32 -5.49 -25.78
C THR A 262 1.41 -4.13 -26.46
N VAL A 263 0.26 -3.67 -26.96
CA VAL A 263 0.08 -2.32 -27.51
C VAL A 263 -1.23 -1.79 -26.95
N ASN A 264 -1.16 -1.26 -25.73
CA ASN A 264 -2.31 -0.72 -25.01
C ASN A 264 -2.12 0.79 -24.78
N PRO A 265 -3.13 1.64 -25.01
CA PRO A 265 -3.01 3.08 -24.70
C PRO A 265 -2.97 3.37 -23.19
N GLY A 266 -3.53 2.49 -22.35
CA GLY A 266 -3.42 2.57 -20.88
C GLY A 266 -2.23 1.78 -20.34
N ALA A 267 -2.35 1.21 -19.14
CA ALA A 267 -1.26 0.52 -18.44
C ALA A 267 -1.43 -1.00 -18.48
N ASP A 268 -0.44 -1.72 -18.99
CA ASP A 268 -0.28 -3.17 -18.78
C ASP A 268 0.77 -3.43 -17.69
N SER A 269 0.45 -4.33 -16.76
CA SER A 269 1.28 -4.59 -15.58
C SER A 269 1.32 -6.06 -15.17
N SER A 270 2.30 -6.39 -14.34
CA SER A 270 2.35 -7.64 -13.56
C SER A 270 2.28 -8.93 -14.37
N PRO A 271 3.07 -9.11 -15.45
CA PRO A 271 3.01 -10.28 -16.32
C PRO A 271 3.43 -11.56 -15.60
N GLN A 272 2.73 -12.67 -15.84
CA GLN A 272 3.07 -14.01 -15.33
C GLN A 272 2.82 -15.09 -16.38
N TYR A 273 3.83 -15.90 -16.64
CA TYR A 273 3.68 -17.11 -17.46
C TYR A 273 2.84 -18.17 -16.73
N SER A 274 2.04 -18.93 -17.48
CA SER A 274 1.45 -20.17 -16.95
C SER A 274 2.55 -21.19 -16.66
N PRO A 275 2.39 -22.09 -15.67
CA PRO A 275 3.37 -23.14 -15.37
C PRO A 275 3.78 -24.01 -16.56
N ASP A 276 2.87 -24.26 -17.51
CA ASP A 276 3.15 -25.00 -18.75
C ASP A 276 3.78 -24.15 -19.87
N GLY A 277 3.93 -22.84 -19.64
CA GLY A 277 4.47 -21.89 -20.59
C GLY A 277 3.57 -21.57 -21.78
N ARG A 278 2.34 -22.08 -21.85
CA ARG A 278 1.43 -21.84 -22.98
C ARG A 278 0.88 -20.42 -23.02
N TYR A 279 0.71 -19.80 -21.86
CA TYR A 279 0.03 -18.53 -21.70
C TYR A 279 0.89 -17.48 -21.00
N LEU A 280 0.59 -16.21 -21.28
CA LEU A 280 1.04 -15.06 -20.52
C LEU A 280 -0.19 -14.32 -19.99
N ALA A 281 -0.35 -14.27 -18.67
CA ALA A 281 -1.40 -13.49 -18.02
C ALA A 281 -0.85 -12.16 -17.53
N TYR A 282 -1.68 -11.11 -17.54
CA TYR A 282 -1.29 -9.79 -17.06
C TYR A 282 -2.51 -8.95 -16.68
N ARG A 283 -2.26 -7.87 -15.95
CA ARG A 283 -3.28 -6.88 -15.61
C ARG A 283 -3.27 -5.74 -16.63
N SER A 284 -4.43 -5.17 -16.95
CA SER A 284 -4.55 -4.06 -17.89
C SER A 284 -5.58 -3.00 -17.48
N GLN A 285 -5.22 -1.74 -17.69
CA GLN A 285 -6.08 -0.56 -17.75
C GLN A 285 -6.12 -0.07 -19.19
N PHE A 286 -7.29 0.30 -19.71
CA PHE A 286 -7.45 0.68 -21.13
C PHE A 286 -7.53 2.20 -21.34
N ARG A 287 -7.84 2.98 -20.30
CA ARG A 287 -7.97 4.44 -20.43
C ARG A 287 -6.63 5.14 -20.24
N ALA A 288 -6.07 5.65 -21.33
CA ALA A 288 -4.83 6.43 -21.34
C ALA A 288 -4.90 7.62 -20.38
N GLY A 289 -3.85 7.79 -19.57
CA GLY A 289 -3.73 8.88 -18.62
C GLY A 289 -4.59 8.72 -17.36
N TYR A 290 -5.43 7.68 -17.26
CA TYR A 290 -6.26 7.45 -16.08
C TYR A 290 -5.73 6.31 -15.21
N GLU A 291 -4.96 6.65 -14.19
CA GLU A 291 -4.40 5.66 -13.26
C GLU A 291 -5.45 4.93 -12.41
N SER A 292 -6.69 5.43 -12.39
CA SER A 292 -7.82 4.84 -11.68
C SER A 292 -8.82 4.14 -12.59
N ASP A 293 -8.40 3.80 -13.81
CA ASP A 293 -9.15 2.86 -14.62
C ASP A 293 -9.18 1.46 -13.98
N ARG A 294 -10.20 0.66 -14.30
CA ARG A 294 -10.35 -0.68 -13.74
C ARG A 294 -9.23 -1.59 -14.22
N TRP A 295 -8.50 -2.18 -13.28
CA TRP A 295 -7.58 -3.28 -13.54
C TRP A 295 -8.33 -4.55 -13.93
N ARG A 296 -8.14 -4.99 -15.18
CA ARG A 296 -8.70 -6.22 -15.75
C ARG A 296 -7.62 -7.28 -15.86
N LEU A 297 -8.00 -8.56 -15.81
CA LEU A 297 -7.11 -9.70 -16.00
C LEU A 297 -7.23 -10.23 -17.42
N LEU A 298 -6.12 -10.22 -18.16
CA LEU A 298 -6.03 -10.71 -19.53
C LEU A 298 -5.11 -11.92 -19.61
N VAL A 299 -5.34 -12.75 -20.63
CA VAL A 299 -4.52 -13.91 -20.98
C VAL A 299 -4.23 -13.90 -22.47
N LEU A 300 -2.95 -13.96 -22.81
CA LEU A 300 -2.43 -14.17 -24.15
C LEU A 300 -2.00 -15.63 -24.31
N GLU A 301 -2.58 -16.34 -25.28
CA GLU A 301 -2.03 -17.62 -25.74
C GLU A 301 -0.84 -17.37 -26.66
N ARG A 302 0.36 -17.76 -26.22
CA ARG A 302 1.62 -17.35 -26.85
C ARG A 302 1.81 -17.89 -28.26
N ALA A 303 1.31 -19.10 -28.54
CA ALA A 303 1.49 -19.75 -29.83
C ALA A 303 0.61 -19.15 -30.94
N THR A 304 -0.59 -18.66 -30.59
CA THR A 304 -1.58 -18.16 -31.55
C THR A 304 -1.71 -16.64 -31.55
N GLY A 305 -1.25 -15.98 -30.49
CA GLY A 305 -1.50 -14.55 -30.26
C GLY A 305 -2.93 -14.25 -29.77
N THR A 306 -3.73 -15.28 -29.44
CA THR A 306 -5.13 -15.08 -29.02
C THR A 306 -5.18 -14.41 -27.66
N LEU A 307 -5.81 -13.24 -27.59
CA LEU A 307 -5.99 -12.47 -26.36
C LEU A 307 -7.41 -12.64 -25.81
N THR A 308 -7.52 -12.99 -24.53
CA THR A 308 -8.79 -13.12 -23.80
C THR A 308 -8.81 -12.21 -22.58
N ASN A 309 -9.86 -11.39 -22.45
CA ASN A 309 -10.13 -10.63 -21.23
C ASN A 309 -11.07 -11.45 -20.32
N LEU A 310 -10.54 -11.90 -19.18
CA LEU A 310 -11.23 -12.83 -18.30
C LEU A 310 -12.19 -12.14 -17.32
N THR A 311 -12.07 -10.83 -17.14
CA THR A 311 -12.78 -10.10 -16.08
C THR A 311 -13.51 -8.86 -16.61
N GLU A 312 -13.84 -8.79 -17.90
CA GLU A 312 -14.54 -7.62 -18.46
C GLU A 312 -15.92 -7.40 -17.81
N GLY A 313 -16.62 -8.50 -17.49
CA GLY A 313 -17.91 -8.45 -16.79
C GLY A 313 -17.81 -8.17 -15.29
N LEU A 314 -16.61 -8.14 -14.72
CA LEU A 314 -16.40 -7.85 -13.31
C LEU A 314 -16.24 -6.34 -13.13
N ASP A 315 -17.22 -5.67 -12.53
CA ASP A 315 -17.14 -4.25 -12.20
C ASP A 315 -16.32 -3.98 -10.94
N ARG A 316 -15.15 -4.63 -10.81
CA ARG A 316 -14.21 -4.48 -9.68
C ARG A 316 -12.78 -4.62 -10.19
N TRP A 317 -11.84 -4.09 -9.41
CA TRP A 317 -10.43 -4.15 -9.74
C TRP A 317 -9.87 -5.54 -9.40
N VAL A 318 -9.09 -6.10 -10.32
CA VAL A 318 -8.19 -7.21 -10.02
C VAL A 318 -6.93 -6.65 -9.39
N THR A 319 -6.67 -6.95 -8.12
CA THR A 319 -5.54 -6.39 -7.37
C THR A 319 -4.27 -7.25 -7.47
N GLY A 320 -4.42 -8.57 -7.43
CA GLY A 320 -3.34 -9.54 -7.57
C GLY A 320 -3.87 -10.83 -8.20
N PHE A 321 -2.98 -11.65 -8.77
CA PHE A 321 -3.37 -12.93 -9.37
C PHE A 321 -2.24 -13.97 -9.39
N ARG A 322 -2.61 -15.24 -9.50
CA ARG A 322 -1.73 -16.39 -9.65
C ARG A 322 -2.35 -17.48 -10.52
N TRP A 323 -1.50 -18.19 -11.25
CA TRP A 323 -1.88 -19.41 -11.94
C TRP A 323 -2.12 -20.56 -10.97
N SER A 324 -3.09 -21.41 -11.28
CA SER A 324 -3.15 -22.73 -10.69
C SER A 324 -2.00 -23.60 -11.23
N PRO A 325 -1.45 -24.55 -10.43
CA PRO A 325 -0.30 -25.36 -10.86
C PRO A 325 -0.52 -26.13 -12.18
N GLU A 326 -1.76 -26.50 -12.47
CA GLU A 326 -2.16 -27.20 -13.69
C GLU A 326 -2.37 -26.31 -14.92
N SER A 327 -2.14 -24.98 -14.83
CA SER A 327 -2.30 -24.00 -15.91
C SER A 327 -3.73 -23.87 -16.47
N GLN A 328 -4.75 -24.35 -15.75
CA GLN A 328 -6.15 -24.33 -16.21
C GLN A 328 -6.97 -23.17 -15.66
N ARG A 329 -6.52 -22.53 -14.56
CA ARG A 329 -7.26 -21.49 -13.85
C ARG A 329 -6.34 -20.37 -13.42
N LEU A 330 -6.91 -19.17 -13.34
CA LEU A 330 -6.30 -18.02 -12.67
C LEU A 330 -7.10 -17.72 -11.41
N PHE A 331 -6.40 -17.69 -10.28
CA PHE A 331 -6.92 -17.16 -9.03
C PHE A 331 -6.51 -15.70 -8.91
N PHE A 332 -7.41 -14.86 -8.41
CA PHE A 332 -7.19 -13.43 -8.35
C PHE A 332 -7.94 -12.79 -7.19
N THR A 333 -7.39 -11.69 -6.69
CA THR A 333 -7.99 -10.90 -5.61
C THR A 333 -8.81 -9.75 -6.16
N VAL A 334 -9.94 -9.50 -5.51
CA VAL A 334 -10.91 -8.48 -5.91
C VAL A 334 -11.35 -7.70 -4.70
N GLU A 335 -11.20 -6.38 -4.76
CA GLU A 335 -11.77 -5.46 -3.79
C GLU A 335 -13.28 -5.27 -4.05
N ASP A 336 -14.13 -5.45 -3.04
CA ASP A 336 -15.57 -5.16 -3.08
C ASP A 336 -16.04 -4.63 -1.72
N ARG A 337 -16.53 -3.38 -1.69
CA ARG A 337 -17.10 -2.71 -0.52
C ARG A 337 -16.26 -2.88 0.75
N GLY A 338 -14.97 -2.56 0.65
CA GLY A 338 -14.02 -2.62 1.76
C GLY A 338 -13.52 -4.01 2.12
N ARG A 339 -13.88 -5.07 1.39
CA ARG A 339 -13.32 -6.43 1.53
C ARG A 339 -12.45 -6.76 0.33
N GLN A 340 -11.53 -7.70 0.48
CA GLN A 340 -10.82 -8.30 -0.65
C GLN A 340 -10.94 -9.82 -0.61
N SER A 341 -11.60 -10.38 -1.62
CA SER A 341 -11.83 -11.84 -1.75
C SER A 341 -10.84 -12.48 -2.72
N ILE A 342 -10.59 -13.78 -2.57
CA ILE A 342 -9.89 -14.58 -3.59
C ILE A 342 -10.95 -15.30 -4.42
N GLN A 343 -10.91 -15.06 -5.73
CA GLN A 343 -11.77 -15.66 -6.74
C GLN A 343 -10.94 -16.44 -7.76
N TYR A 344 -11.59 -17.22 -8.62
CA TYR A 344 -10.92 -17.87 -9.75
C TYR A 344 -11.80 -17.93 -10.99
N VAL A 345 -11.13 -18.02 -12.15
CA VAL A 345 -11.74 -18.14 -13.47
C VAL A 345 -10.94 -19.16 -14.31
N PRO A 346 -11.58 -20.00 -15.14
CA PRO A 346 -10.87 -20.85 -16.09
C PRO A 346 -10.09 -20.02 -17.13
N VAL A 347 -8.96 -20.53 -17.60
CA VAL A 347 -8.11 -19.85 -18.60
C VAL A 347 -8.83 -19.57 -19.92
N GLY A 348 -9.77 -20.46 -20.31
CA GLY A 348 -10.62 -20.27 -21.49
C GLY A 348 -11.78 -19.30 -21.29
N GLY A 349 -11.86 -18.61 -20.15
CA GLY A 349 -12.97 -17.74 -19.79
C GLY A 349 -14.12 -18.47 -19.09
N GLY A 350 -15.19 -17.70 -18.83
CA GLY A 350 -16.35 -18.10 -18.04
C GLY A 350 -16.57 -17.17 -16.85
N GLY A 351 -17.59 -17.47 -16.03
CA GLY A 351 -17.87 -16.68 -14.83
C GLY A 351 -16.88 -16.94 -13.70
N ALA A 352 -16.47 -15.89 -13.00
CA ALA A 352 -15.64 -15.97 -11.81
C ALA A 352 -16.38 -16.68 -10.66
N ARG A 353 -15.63 -17.38 -9.80
CA ARG A 353 -16.13 -18.09 -8.62
C ARG A 353 -15.32 -17.72 -7.40
N VAL A 354 -15.99 -17.53 -6.26
CA VAL A 354 -15.33 -17.22 -4.98
C VAL A 354 -14.66 -18.48 -4.42
N ALA A 355 -13.38 -18.39 -4.06
CA ALA A 355 -12.65 -19.43 -3.34
C ALA A 355 -12.55 -19.11 -1.84
N VAL A 356 -12.23 -17.86 -1.49
CA VAL A 356 -12.11 -17.38 -0.10
C VAL A 356 -12.70 -15.99 0.02
N THR A 357 -13.49 -15.76 1.06
CA THR A 357 -14.09 -14.44 1.36
C THR A 357 -14.28 -14.30 2.87
N GLY A 358 -14.52 -13.07 3.33
CA GLY A 358 -14.78 -12.71 4.71
C GLY A 358 -14.67 -11.20 4.92
N ASP A 359 -14.76 -10.76 6.16
CA ASP A 359 -14.57 -9.36 6.57
C ASP A 359 -13.07 -9.04 6.71
N SER A 360 -12.35 -9.23 5.61
CA SER A 360 -10.89 -9.18 5.56
C SER A 360 -10.38 -8.68 4.21
N THR A 361 -9.09 -8.34 4.21
CA THR A 361 -8.31 -8.12 2.99
C THR A 361 -7.35 -9.29 2.81
N LEU A 362 -7.47 -10.01 1.70
CA LEU A 362 -6.70 -11.21 1.36
C LEU A 362 -5.69 -10.94 0.24
N ASP A 363 -4.45 -11.43 0.33
CA ASP A 363 -3.43 -11.28 -0.73
C ASP A 363 -2.37 -12.41 -0.71
N ASP A 364 -1.29 -12.28 -1.49
CA ASP A 364 -0.11 -13.14 -1.50
C ASP A 364 -0.41 -14.64 -1.70
N MET A 365 -1.47 -14.96 -2.43
CA MET A 365 -1.90 -16.34 -2.61
C MET A 365 -0.81 -17.19 -3.28
N GLN A 366 -0.61 -18.44 -2.84
CA GLN A 366 0.32 -19.41 -3.44
C GLN A 366 -0.21 -20.83 -3.24
N PHE A 367 0.21 -21.76 -4.10
CA PHE A 367 -0.28 -23.14 -4.10
C PHE A 367 0.85 -24.15 -3.92
N THR A 368 0.55 -25.26 -3.24
CA THR A 368 1.40 -26.45 -3.31
C THR A 368 1.42 -26.99 -4.74
N ALA A 369 2.49 -27.69 -5.13
CA ALA A 369 2.65 -28.21 -6.49
C ALA A 369 1.52 -29.17 -6.92
N ASP A 370 0.90 -29.88 -5.96
CA ASP A 370 -0.27 -30.73 -6.20
C ASP A 370 -1.60 -29.96 -6.33
N GLY A 371 -1.57 -28.65 -6.14
CA GLY A 371 -2.71 -27.74 -6.21
C GLY A 371 -3.76 -27.96 -5.12
N ARG A 372 -3.49 -28.73 -4.06
CA ARG A 372 -4.49 -29.07 -3.02
C ARG A 372 -4.54 -28.08 -1.87
N THR A 373 -3.40 -27.47 -1.54
CA THR A 373 -3.28 -26.49 -0.46
C THR A 373 -2.95 -25.13 -1.03
N MET A 374 -3.55 -24.10 -0.46
CA MET A 374 -3.28 -22.69 -0.73
C MET A 374 -2.81 -22.02 0.55
N ILE A 375 -1.78 -21.19 0.45
CA ILE A 375 -1.48 -20.17 1.46
C ILE A 375 -1.86 -18.80 0.95
N TYR A 376 -2.14 -17.87 1.84
CA TYR A 376 -2.40 -16.46 1.53
C TYR A 376 -2.19 -15.61 2.79
N THR A 377 -1.99 -14.31 2.63
CA THR A 377 -2.05 -13.37 3.75
C THR A 377 -3.46 -12.87 3.96
N ALA A 378 -3.84 -12.67 5.23
CA ALA A 378 -5.10 -12.02 5.57
C ALA A 378 -4.88 -11.00 6.69
N GLN A 379 -5.62 -9.91 6.60
CA GLN A 379 -5.72 -8.88 7.63
C GLN A 379 -7.16 -8.41 7.75
N SER A 380 -7.49 -7.77 8.86
CA SER A 380 -8.80 -7.17 9.09
C SER A 380 -8.62 -5.82 9.80
N GLY A 381 -9.69 -5.03 9.91
CA GLY A 381 -9.70 -3.84 10.78
C GLY A 381 -9.44 -4.17 12.26
N ARG A 382 -9.40 -5.47 12.61
CA ARG A 382 -9.20 -6.01 13.95
C ARG A 382 -7.90 -6.80 14.13
N SER A 383 -7.14 -7.04 13.06
CA SER A 383 -5.94 -7.86 13.14
C SER A 383 -4.91 -7.47 12.07
N PRO A 384 -3.62 -7.37 12.42
CA PRO A 384 -2.56 -7.18 11.42
C PRO A 384 -2.48 -8.38 10.47
N VAL A 385 -1.64 -8.24 9.44
CA VAL A 385 -1.35 -9.31 8.49
C VAL A 385 -0.84 -10.55 9.21
N GLU A 386 -1.47 -11.69 8.95
CA GLU A 386 -1.01 -13.02 9.31
C GLU A 386 -1.09 -13.94 8.07
N ILE A 387 -0.33 -15.04 8.07
CA ILE A 387 -0.32 -16.02 6.97
C ILE A 387 -1.30 -17.13 7.32
N PHE A 388 -2.18 -17.47 6.38
CA PHE A 388 -3.17 -18.54 6.51
C PHE A 388 -2.89 -19.66 5.52
N ARG A 389 -3.27 -20.88 5.89
CA ARG A 389 -3.42 -22.01 4.98
C ARG A 389 -4.90 -22.38 4.84
N ALA A 390 -5.28 -22.87 3.67
CA ALA A 390 -6.60 -23.45 3.41
C ALA A 390 -6.49 -24.51 2.30
N SER A 391 -7.55 -25.31 2.12
CA SER A 391 -7.69 -26.07 0.88
C SER A 391 -7.90 -25.11 -0.29
N SER A 392 -7.28 -25.39 -1.44
CA SER A 392 -7.43 -24.59 -2.66
C SER A 392 -8.85 -24.56 -3.22
N GLY A 393 -9.67 -25.57 -2.87
CA GLY A 393 -11.09 -25.64 -3.21
C GLY A 393 -12.00 -24.80 -2.30
N GLY A 394 -11.42 -24.12 -1.30
CA GLY A 394 -12.14 -23.41 -0.25
C GLY A 394 -12.25 -24.24 1.03
N GLY A 395 -12.68 -23.59 2.12
CA GLY A 395 -12.81 -24.21 3.44
C GLY A 395 -12.36 -23.27 4.57
N MET A 396 -12.39 -23.78 5.80
CA MET A 396 -11.93 -23.03 6.97
C MET A 396 -10.41 -22.82 6.90
N ALA A 397 -9.99 -21.58 7.04
CA ALA A 397 -8.59 -21.21 7.02
C ALA A 397 -7.96 -21.34 8.40
N GLU A 398 -6.68 -21.69 8.44
CA GLU A 398 -5.92 -21.81 9.68
C GLU A 398 -4.69 -20.90 9.65
N PRO A 399 -4.46 -20.07 10.67
CA PRO A 399 -3.26 -19.24 10.73
C PRO A 399 -2.02 -20.11 10.93
N LEU A 400 -1.00 -19.87 10.11
CA LEU A 400 0.31 -20.51 10.24
C LEU A 400 1.12 -19.87 11.34
N ALA A 401 1.21 -18.54 11.34
CA ALA A 401 1.94 -17.75 12.33
C ALA A 401 0.98 -17.02 13.29
N ARG A 402 1.47 -16.77 14.51
CA ARG A 402 0.78 -16.05 15.59
C ARG A 402 1.76 -15.11 16.29
N LEU A 403 2.41 -14.23 15.53
CA LEU A 403 3.47 -13.37 16.07
C LEU A 403 2.92 -12.25 16.96
N ASN A 404 1.67 -11.85 16.72
CA ASN A 404 1.07 -10.69 17.37
C ASN A 404 0.10 -11.03 18.52
N ASP A 405 -0.17 -12.32 18.78
CA ASP A 405 -1.19 -12.77 19.75
C ASP A 405 -0.99 -12.16 21.15
N THR A 406 0.25 -12.04 21.63
CA THR A 406 0.54 -11.45 22.94
C THR A 406 0.08 -9.98 23.03
N VAL A 407 0.39 -9.17 22.01
CA VAL A 407 -0.01 -7.77 21.97
C VAL A 407 -1.52 -7.68 21.77
N MET A 408 -2.07 -8.40 20.80
CA MET A 408 -3.50 -8.33 20.46
C MET A 408 -4.40 -8.81 21.62
N ASN A 409 -4.02 -9.87 22.33
CA ASN A 409 -4.81 -10.38 23.45
C ASN A 409 -4.79 -9.45 24.68
N GLY A 410 -3.72 -8.68 24.85
CA GLY A 410 -3.60 -7.68 25.93
C GLY A 410 -4.45 -6.42 25.73
N HIS A 411 -4.94 -6.18 24.52
CA HIS A 411 -5.64 -4.94 24.15
C HIS A 411 -7.09 -5.17 23.69
N HIS A 412 -7.94 -4.18 23.94
CA HIS A 412 -9.29 -4.14 23.41
C HIS A 412 -9.24 -3.63 21.97
N VAL A 413 -9.80 -4.41 21.05
CA VAL A 413 -9.86 -4.11 19.62
C VAL A 413 -11.32 -4.12 19.20
N SER A 414 -11.82 -2.94 18.82
CA SER A 414 -13.22 -2.69 18.50
C SER A 414 -13.62 -3.30 17.16
N ASP A 415 -14.89 -3.64 17.03
CA ASP A 415 -15.48 -4.08 15.77
C ASP A 415 -15.65 -2.94 14.77
N TYR A 416 -15.55 -3.26 13.48
CA TYR A 416 -15.93 -2.37 12.39
C TYR A 416 -17.41 -2.62 12.11
N GLU A 417 -18.26 -1.65 12.42
CA GLU A 417 -19.67 -1.68 12.06
C GLU A 417 -19.86 -0.98 10.72
N GLU A 418 -20.48 -1.64 9.75
CA GLU A 418 -20.79 -1.02 8.46
C GLU A 418 -22.12 -0.29 8.49
N PHE A 419 -22.19 0.84 7.79
CA PHE A 419 -23.43 1.56 7.56
C PHE A 419 -23.47 2.14 6.14
N TRP A 420 -24.68 2.54 5.75
CA TRP A 420 -24.94 3.18 4.47
C TRP A 420 -25.84 4.38 4.68
N VAL A 421 -25.55 5.46 3.95
CA VAL A 421 -26.35 6.67 3.92
C VAL A 421 -26.69 7.05 2.48
N GLU A 422 -27.71 7.87 2.31
CA GLU A 422 -27.99 8.52 1.03
C GLU A 422 -27.19 9.81 0.96
N GLY A 423 -26.29 9.90 -0.02
CA GLY A 423 -25.53 11.09 -0.36
C GLY A 423 -26.21 11.90 -1.48
N ALA A 424 -25.42 12.72 -2.18
CA ALA A 424 -25.95 13.53 -3.28
C ALA A 424 -26.57 12.65 -4.38
N ASP A 425 -27.65 13.14 -5.00
CA ASP A 425 -28.42 12.43 -6.03
C ASP A 425 -28.91 11.02 -5.62
N GLY A 426 -29.04 10.75 -4.31
CA GLY A 426 -29.46 9.43 -3.79
C GLY A 426 -28.37 8.36 -3.89
N ALA A 427 -27.10 8.73 -4.09
CA ALA A 427 -25.99 7.80 -4.09
C ALA A 427 -25.89 7.05 -2.76
N ARG A 428 -25.62 5.75 -2.81
CA ARG A 428 -25.42 4.91 -1.62
C ARG A 428 -23.97 5.06 -1.16
N VAL A 429 -23.76 5.83 -0.09
CA VAL A 429 -22.44 6.08 0.48
C VAL A 429 -22.19 5.09 1.61
N HIS A 430 -21.07 4.37 1.53
CA HIS A 430 -20.66 3.39 2.53
C HIS A 430 -19.80 4.03 3.62
N GLY A 431 -19.83 3.49 4.83
CA GLY A 431 -18.88 3.83 5.87
C GLY A 431 -18.71 2.75 6.92
N PHE A 432 -17.59 2.84 7.66
CA PHE A 432 -17.35 2.05 8.86
C PHE A 432 -17.45 2.91 10.11
N LEU A 433 -17.96 2.34 11.20
CA LEU A 433 -18.09 2.94 12.51
C LEU A 433 -17.36 2.08 13.54
N LEU A 434 -16.52 2.69 14.38
CA LEU A 434 -15.93 2.04 15.54
C LEU A 434 -16.35 2.76 16.81
N LYS A 435 -16.67 1.97 17.83
CA LYS A 435 -16.97 2.46 19.18
C LYS A 435 -15.73 2.36 20.07
N PRO A 436 -15.56 3.26 21.04
CA PRO A 436 -14.44 3.20 21.97
C PRO A 436 -14.52 1.97 22.89
N PRO A 437 -13.40 1.52 23.49
CA PRO A 437 -13.40 0.45 24.48
C PRO A 437 -14.34 0.74 25.66
N ASN A 438 -14.98 -0.30 26.20
CA ASN A 438 -15.97 -0.19 27.30
C ASN A 438 -17.12 0.78 26.99
N PHE A 439 -17.57 0.79 25.72
CA PHE A 439 -18.67 1.61 25.25
C PHE A 439 -19.95 1.43 26.07
N ASP A 440 -20.57 2.55 26.43
CA ASP A 440 -21.83 2.64 27.16
C ASP A 440 -22.83 3.43 26.30
N PRO A 441 -23.90 2.79 25.79
CA PRO A 441 -24.88 3.46 24.94
C PRO A 441 -25.67 4.58 25.64
N GLY A 442 -25.60 4.69 26.96
CA GLY A 442 -26.19 5.79 27.75
C GLY A 442 -25.31 7.03 27.85
N LYS A 443 -24.05 6.98 27.40
CA LYS A 443 -23.13 8.13 27.38
C LYS A 443 -23.08 8.77 26.00
N ARG A 444 -22.68 10.04 25.97
CA ARG A 444 -22.32 10.76 24.74
C ARG A 444 -20.81 10.91 24.61
N TYR A 445 -20.30 10.58 23.44
CA TYR A 445 -18.88 10.53 23.13
C TYR A 445 -18.51 11.62 22.10
N PRO A 446 -17.29 12.17 22.16
CA PRO A 446 -16.77 12.91 21.02
C PRO A 446 -16.60 11.94 19.84
N ALA A 447 -16.67 12.49 18.62
CA ALA A 447 -16.55 11.68 17.42
C ALA A 447 -15.48 12.22 16.46
N LEU A 448 -14.93 11.33 15.65
CA LEU A 448 -13.93 11.61 14.64
C LEU A 448 -14.39 11.07 13.30
N LEU A 449 -14.55 11.95 12.33
CA LEU A 449 -14.71 11.58 10.93
C LEU A 449 -13.33 11.48 10.26
N LEU A 450 -13.03 10.33 9.68
CA LEU A 450 -11.84 10.08 8.88
C LEU A 450 -12.18 10.05 7.39
N ILE A 451 -11.46 10.85 6.62
CA ILE A 451 -11.60 10.99 5.17
C ILE A 451 -10.33 10.41 4.52
N HIS A 452 -10.47 9.40 3.67
CA HIS A 452 -9.31 8.74 3.06
C HIS A 452 -8.64 9.61 1.98
N GLY A 453 -7.37 9.32 1.71
CA GLY A 453 -6.64 9.87 0.56
C GLY A 453 -6.99 9.15 -0.75
N GLY A 454 -6.44 9.63 -1.87
CA GLY A 454 -6.78 9.18 -3.21
C GLY A 454 -6.88 10.39 -4.16
N PRO A 455 -8.04 10.68 -4.76
CA PRO A 455 -9.37 10.34 -4.26
C PRO A 455 -9.81 8.89 -4.51
N GLN A 456 -9.18 8.19 -5.44
CA GLN A 456 -9.49 6.80 -5.76
C GLN A 456 -8.75 5.82 -4.83
N GLY A 457 -9.23 5.76 -3.59
CA GLY A 457 -8.90 4.73 -2.61
C GLY A 457 -10.15 4.38 -1.79
N ALA A 458 -10.00 3.62 -0.71
CA ALA A 458 -11.11 3.34 0.18
C ALA A 458 -10.61 3.04 1.60
N TRP A 459 -11.43 3.36 2.59
CA TRP A 459 -11.39 2.63 3.85
C TRP A 459 -11.92 1.22 3.62
N SER A 460 -11.20 0.24 4.16
CA SER A 460 -11.49 -1.18 4.01
C SER A 460 -11.27 -1.89 5.35
N HIS A 461 -11.46 -3.21 5.36
CA HIS A 461 -10.98 -4.06 6.44
C HIS A 461 -9.44 -4.20 6.44
N ALA A 462 -8.66 -3.40 5.70
CA ALA A 462 -7.20 -3.46 5.81
C ALA A 462 -6.69 -2.90 7.15
N TRP A 463 -5.63 -3.50 7.70
CA TRP A 463 -4.97 -3.01 8.91
C TRP A 463 -3.94 -1.94 8.56
N SER A 464 -4.17 -0.70 9.00
CA SER A 464 -3.25 0.42 8.75
C SER A 464 -2.23 0.60 9.87
N TYR A 465 -0.96 0.88 9.54
CA TYR A 465 0.05 1.31 10.51
C TYR A 465 0.22 2.84 10.60
N ARG A 466 -0.51 3.61 9.78
CA ARG A 466 -0.42 5.09 9.71
C ARG A 466 -1.67 5.78 10.25
N TRP A 467 -2.84 5.33 9.78
CA TRP A 467 -4.16 5.87 10.09
C TRP A 467 -5.03 4.75 10.66
N ASN A 468 -4.68 4.24 11.83
CA ASN A 468 -5.37 3.09 12.42
C ASN A 468 -6.56 3.53 13.28
N ALA A 469 -7.78 3.15 12.86
CA ALA A 469 -9.01 3.50 13.56
C ALA A 469 -9.07 2.97 15.01
N GLN A 470 -8.39 1.86 15.32
CA GLN A 470 -8.33 1.31 16.68
C GLN A 470 -7.63 2.25 17.65
N VAL A 471 -6.62 3.00 17.19
CA VAL A 471 -5.89 3.96 18.04
C VAL A 471 -6.80 5.13 18.42
N PHE A 472 -7.58 5.65 17.47
CA PHE A 472 -8.51 6.75 17.72
C PHE A 472 -9.70 6.31 18.59
N ALA A 473 -10.24 5.11 18.35
CA ALA A 473 -11.26 4.51 19.20
C ALA A 473 -10.73 4.25 20.62
N GLY A 474 -9.50 3.74 20.74
CA GLY A 474 -8.79 3.55 22.01
C GLY A 474 -8.60 4.84 22.80
N ALA A 475 -8.48 5.98 22.11
CA ALA A 475 -8.43 7.31 22.71
C ALA A 475 -9.80 7.88 23.14
N GLY A 476 -10.88 7.10 23.02
CA GLY A 476 -12.22 7.43 23.52
C GLY A 476 -13.18 8.04 22.50
N PHE A 477 -12.82 8.07 21.21
CA PHE A 477 -13.68 8.60 20.15
C PHE A 477 -14.57 7.52 19.55
N VAL A 478 -15.78 7.91 19.14
CA VAL A 478 -16.51 7.18 18.09
C VAL A 478 -15.90 7.57 16.75
N VAL A 479 -15.44 6.60 15.97
CA VAL A 479 -14.73 6.86 14.72
C VAL A 479 -15.62 6.46 13.55
N ALA A 480 -15.89 7.38 12.63
CA ALA A 480 -16.50 7.08 11.33
C ALA A 480 -15.47 7.20 10.21
N MET A 481 -15.50 6.27 9.26
CA MET A 481 -14.63 6.23 8.10
C MET A 481 -15.49 6.20 6.84
N ALA A 482 -15.49 7.31 6.08
CA ALA A 482 -16.38 7.50 4.94
C ALA A 482 -15.78 6.98 3.62
N ASN A 483 -16.56 6.25 2.83
CA ASN A 483 -16.24 5.85 1.45
C ASN A 483 -17.20 6.54 0.45
N PRO A 484 -17.03 7.85 0.22
CA PRO A 484 -17.88 8.63 -0.68
C PRO A 484 -17.60 8.29 -2.16
N ARG A 485 -18.35 8.88 -3.10
CA ARG A 485 -18.03 8.70 -4.54
C ARG A 485 -16.57 9.07 -4.83
N GLY A 486 -15.96 8.36 -5.77
CA GLY A 486 -14.51 8.29 -5.96
C GLY A 486 -13.89 7.04 -5.35
N SER A 487 -14.48 6.45 -4.30
CA SER A 487 -13.85 5.30 -3.63
C SER A 487 -13.79 4.02 -4.48
N THR A 488 -12.71 3.26 -4.31
CA THR A 488 -12.53 1.94 -4.94
C THR A 488 -13.44 0.88 -4.30
N GLY A 489 -13.67 -0.23 -5.01
CA GLY A 489 -14.50 -1.34 -4.50
C GLY A 489 -16.01 -1.17 -4.65
N PHE A 490 -16.51 -0.06 -5.21
CA PHE A 490 -17.95 0.19 -5.40
C PHE A 490 -18.39 0.13 -6.88
N GLY A 491 -17.45 0.05 -7.81
CA GLY A 491 -17.68 -0.02 -9.26
C GLY A 491 -17.08 1.18 -9.99
N GLN A 492 -16.74 1.00 -11.27
CA GLN A 492 -15.98 2.02 -11.99
C GLN A 492 -16.78 3.33 -12.14
N LYS A 493 -18.10 3.25 -12.29
CA LYS A 493 -18.95 4.45 -12.32
C LYS A 493 -18.83 5.27 -11.03
N TYR A 494 -18.85 4.62 -9.87
CA TYR A 494 -18.75 5.30 -8.58
C TYR A 494 -17.39 5.97 -8.41
N ILE A 495 -16.32 5.33 -8.91
CA ILE A 495 -14.97 5.90 -8.99
C ILE A 495 -14.94 7.12 -9.90
N ASP A 496 -15.54 7.02 -11.10
CA ASP A 496 -15.49 8.07 -12.12
C ASP A 496 -16.28 9.34 -11.73
N GLU A 497 -17.27 9.22 -10.83
CA GLU A 497 -18.18 10.31 -10.45
C GLU A 497 -17.51 11.46 -9.68
N ILE A 498 -16.26 11.29 -9.21
CA ILE A 498 -15.48 12.37 -8.59
C ILE A 498 -14.71 13.24 -9.59
N ASN A 499 -14.49 12.72 -10.81
CA ASN A 499 -13.74 13.42 -11.84
C ASN A 499 -14.43 14.76 -12.11
N ARG A 500 -13.65 15.84 -12.07
CA ARG A 500 -14.10 17.22 -12.25
C ARG A 500 -15.09 17.73 -11.19
N ASP A 501 -15.15 17.10 -10.02
CA ASP A 501 -16.14 17.45 -8.98
C ASP A 501 -15.63 17.29 -7.53
N TRP A 502 -14.32 17.52 -7.29
CA TRP A 502 -13.68 17.30 -5.97
C TRP A 502 -14.32 18.03 -4.79
N GLY A 503 -14.93 19.20 -5.00
CA GLY A 503 -15.64 19.95 -3.96
C GLY A 503 -17.16 19.88 -4.05
N GLY A 504 -17.71 19.09 -4.98
CA GLY A 504 -19.14 18.97 -5.24
C GLY A 504 -19.77 17.76 -4.56
N LYS A 505 -20.25 16.79 -5.33
CA LYS A 505 -21.10 15.70 -4.80
C LYS A 505 -20.40 14.79 -3.80
N VAL A 506 -19.08 14.62 -3.93
CA VAL A 506 -18.27 13.91 -2.93
C VAL A 506 -18.26 14.63 -1.58
N TYR A 507 -18.31 15.96 -1.56
CA TYR A 507 -18.41 16.73 -0.31
C TYR A 507 -19.75 16.49 0.38
N ASP A 508 -20.85 16.48 -0.39
CA ASP A 508 -22.19 16.17 0.13
C ASP A 508 -22.26 14.74 0.69
N ASP A 509 -21.64 13.77 0.03
CA ASP A 509 -21.54 12.38 0.54
C ASP A 509 -20.85 12.33 1.91
N ILE A 510 -19.78 13.10 2.08
CA ILE A 510 -19.02 13.18 3.34
C ILE A 510 -19.86 13.87 4.43
N LEU A 511 -20.62 14.92 4.09
CA LEU A 511 -21.55 15.54 5.02
C LEU A 511 -22.70 14.61 5.40
N ALA A 512 -23.21 13.78 4.48
CA ALA A 512 -24.23 12.79 4.80
C ALA A 512 -23.73 11.74 5.81
N VAL A 513 -22.47 11.31 5.68
CA VAL A 513 -21.82 10.46 6.71
C VAL A 513 -21.67 11.20 8.04
N THR A 514 -21.34 12.50 7.99
CA THR A 514 -21.25 13.36 9.18
C THR A 514 -22.61 13.47 9.89
N ASP A 515 -23.70 13.63 9.13
CA ASP A 515 -25.07 13.69 9.64
C ASP A 515 -25.48 12.39 10.31
N HIS A 516 -25.16 11.26 9.67
CA HIS A 516 -25.38 9.95 10.26
C HIS A 516 -24.61 9.77 11.58
N LEU A 517 -23.35 10.20 11.62
CA LEU A 517 -22.53 10.15 12.84
C LEU A 517 -23.12 11.03 13.95
N ALA A 518 -23.47 12.29 13.63
CA ALA A 518 -24.06 13.24 14.56
C ALA A 518 -25.44 12.80 15.08
N GLY A 519 -26.19 12.06 14.27
CA GLY A 519 -27.51 11.52 14.62
C GLY A 519 -27.47 10.31 15.57
N GLN A 520 -26.31 9.71 15.80
CA GLN A 520 -26.19 8.60 16.75
C GLN A 520 -26.46 9.09 18.17
N ARG A 521 -27.37 8.42 18.90
CA ARG A 521 -27.78 8.80 20.27
C ARG A 521 -26.61 8.95 21.27
N PHE A 522 -25.51 8.26 21.00
CA PHE A 522 -24.32 8.19 21.81
C PHE A 522 -23.19 9.11 21.30
N VAL A 523 -23.41 9.89 20.25
CA VAL A 523 -22.48 10.92 19.79
C VAL A 523 -22.95 12.27 20.30
N ASP A 524 -21.99 13.09 20.73
CA ASP A 524 -22.23 14.50 20.99
C ASP A 524 -21.98 15.30 19.70
N PRO A 525 -23.03 15.88 19.08
CA PRO A 525 -22.89 16.58 17.80
C PRO A 525 -22.01 17.84 17.90
N ASP A 526 -21.82 18.41 19.10
CA ASP A 526 -20.97 19.59 19.32
C ASP A 526 -19.48 19.23 19.52
N ARG A 527 -19.15 17.93 19.46
CA ARG A 527 -17.81 17.38 19.74
C ARG A 527 -17.32 16.47 18.62
N ILE A 528 -17.59 16.86 17.38
CA ILE A 528 -17.14 16.14 16.18
C ILE A 528 -15.89 16.82 15.61
N ALA A 529 -14.82 16.04 15.41
CA ALA A 529 -13.65 16.45 14.64
C ALA A 529 -13.62 15.75 13.27
N ALA A 530 -12.91 16.31 12.30
CA ALA A 530 -12.62 15.63 11.03
C ALA A 530 -11.12 15.66 10.70
N ALA A 531 -10.65 14.62 10.03
CA ALA A 531 -9.26 14.49 9.65
C ALA A 531 -9.08 13.71 8.35
N GLY A 532 -8.02 14.02 7.61
CA GLY A 532 -7.66 13.29 6.40
C GLY A 532 -6.23 13.58 5.95
N ALA A 533 -5.74 12.74 5.04
CA ALA A 533 -4.45 12.90 4.38
C ALA A 533 -4.58 12.99 2.86
N SER A 534 -3.64 13.65 2.18
CA SER A 534 -3.63 13.74 0.71
C SER A 534 -4.94 14.36 0.21
N TYR A 535 -5.68 13.72 -0.71
CA TYR A 535 -7.05 14.12 -1.04
C TYR A 535 -7.97 14.30 0.19
N GLY A 536 -7.86 13.44 1.22
CA GLY A 536 -8.61 13.63 2.46
C GLY A 536 -8.19 14.89 3.22
N GLY A 537 -6.91 15.27 3.12
CA GLY A 537 -6.40 16.55 3.63
C GLY A 537 -6.91 17.73 2.82
N TYR A 538 -7.00 17.60 1.49
CA TYR A 538 -7.69 18.55 0.61
C TYR A 538 -9.14 18.75 1.04
N MET A 539 -9.86 17.66 1.30
CA MET A 539 -11.26 17.74 1.72
C MET A 539 -11.42 18.38 3.11
N VAL A 540 -10.48 18.16 4.03
CA VAL A 540 -10.42 18.92 5.29
C VAL A 540 -10.20 20.42 5.03
N ASN A 541 -9.32 20.76 4.10
CA ASN A 541 -9.08 22.15 3.70
C ASN A 541 -10.31 22.76 3.02
N TRP A 542 -11.06 21.98 2.25
CA TRP A 542 -12.33 22.38 1.65
C TRP A 542 -13.39 22.64 2.73
N ILE A 543 -13.57 21.70 3.66
CA ILE A 543 -14.48 21.82 4.82
C ILE A 543 -14.27 23.15 5.56
N LEU A 544 -13.02 23.57 5.78
CA LEU A 544 -12.69 24.85 6.43
C LEU A 544 -13.37 26.06 5.79
N GLY A 545 -13.56 26.04 4.47
CA GLY A 545 -14.18 27.11 3.70
C GLY A 545 -15.70 27.02 3.60
N GLN A 546 -16.29 25.85 3.87
CA GLN A 546 -17.68 25.54 3.58
C GLN A 546 -18.59 25.44 4.82
N THR A 547 -18.07 25.05 5.98
CA THR A 547 -18.89 24.78 7.17
C THR A 547 -18.14 24.98 8.48
N ASP A 548 -18.86 25.26 9.57
CA ASP A 548 -18.33 25.42 10.93
C ASP A 548 -18.81 24.33 11.90
N ARG A 549 -19.42 23.25 11.37
CA ARG A 549 -19.97 22.12 12.16
C ARG A 549 -18.93 21.29 12.90
N PHE A 550 -17.67 21.33 12.47
CA PHE A 550 -16.58 20.59 13.12
C PHE A 550 -15.91 21.44 14.18
N ARG A 551 -15.62 20.81 15.31
CA ARG A 551 -14.99 21.45 16.45
C ARG A 551 -13.46 21.51 16.32
N ALA A 552 -12.87 20.58 15.58
CA ALA A 552 -11.45 20.53 15.29
C ALA A 552 -11.21 19.87 13.92
N LEU A 553 -10.17 20.31 13.23
CA LEU A 553 -9.74 19.73 11.96
C LEU A 553 -8.27 19.33 12.00
N VAL A 554 -7.93 18.25 11.30
CA VAL A 554 -6.54 17.82 11.07
C VAL A 554 -6.30 17.58 9.58
N SER A 555 -5.48 18.44 8.97
CA SER A 555 -5.04 18.32 7.58
C SER A 555 -3.62 17.78 7.54
N HIS A 556 -3.41 16.61 6.92
CA HIS A 556 -2.09 16.01 6.72
C HIS A 556 -1.76 15.97 5.24
N ALA A 557 -0.69 16.64 4.79
CA ALA A 557 -0.27 16.61 3.38
C ALA A 557 -1.45 16.88 2.43
N GLY A 558 -2.30 17.84 2.80
CA GLY A 558 -3.52 18.16 2.07
C GLY A 558 -3.29 19.25 1.04
N VAL A 559 -3.85 19.08 -0.16
CA VAL A 559 -3.80 20.12 -1.19
C VAL A 559 -4.60 21.34 -0.74
N PHE A 560 -4.02 22.53 -0.85
CA PHE A 560 -4.62 23.80 -0.42
C PHE A 560 -4.93 24.72 -1.61
N ASP A 561 -4.01 24.81 -2.57
CA ASP A 561 -4.16 25.58 -3.80
C ASP A 561 -4.00 24.68 -5.03
N LEU A 562 -5.09 24.44 -5.76
CA LEU A 562 -5.09 23.50 -6.89
C LEU A 562 -4.23 23.98 -8.06
N ARG A 563 -4.07 25.31 -8.27
CA ARG A 563 -3.26 25.85 -9.37
C ARG A 563 -1.77 25.65 -9.11
N SER A 564 -1.33 25.94 -7.88
CA SER A 564 0.04 25.68 -7.42
C SER A 564 0.31 24.18 -7.43
N GLU A 565 -0.59 23.35 -6.90
CA GLU A 565 -0.42 21.89 -6.86
C GLU A 565 -0.19 21.29 -8.25
N ALA A 566 -1.01 21.66 -9.23
CA ALA A 566 -0.93 21.10 -10.59
C ALA A 566 0.43 21.34 -11.27
N LEU A 567 1.19 22.36 -10.84
CA LEU A 567 2.52 22.67 -11.37
C LEU A 567 3.67 22.22 -10.48
N GLU A 568 3.39 21.79 -9.25
CA GLU A 568 4.42 21.31 -8.32
C GLU A 568 4.38 19.78 -8.16
N THR A 569 3.24 19.12 -8.35
CA THR A 569 3.15 17.65 -8.35
C THR A 569 3.89 17.04 -9.55
N GLU A 570 4.26 15.77 -9.44
CA GLU A 570 5.16 15.11 -10.41
C GLU A 570 4.47 14.12 -11.37
N GLU A 571 3.33 13.56 -10.97
CA GLU A 571 2.49 12.68 -11.80
C GLU A 571 1.39 13.52 -12.48
N LEU A 572 1.73 14.21 -13.56
CA LEU A 572 0.82 15.14 -14.26
C LEU A 572 -0.35 14.47 -14.98
N PHE A 573 -0.28 13.18 -15.29
CA PHE A 573 -1.43 12.43 -15.82
C PHE A 573 -2.65 12.54 -14.88
N PHE A 574 -2.40 12.60 -13.56
CA PHE A 574 -3.45 12.69 -12.54
C PHE A 574 -4.24 14.00 -12.61
N PRO A 575 -3.64 15.20 -12.43
CA PRO A 575 -4.40 16.45 -12.52
C PRO A 575 -5.00 16.67 -13.91
N ILE A 576 -4.34 16.23 -14.99
CA ILE A 576 -4.88 16.31 -16.35
C ILE A 576 -6.21 15.55 -16.45
N TRP A 577 -6.28 14.34 -15.89
CA TRP A 577 -7.51 13.55 -15.90
C TRP A 577 -8.56 14.12 -14.94
N GLU A 578 -8.18 14.29 -13.67
CA GLU A 578 -9.08 14.67 -12.57
C GLU A 578 -9.78 16.01 -12.82
N PHE A 579 -9.09 16.97 -13.44
CA PHE A 579 -9.65 18.30 -13.72
C PHE A 579 -10.01 18.52 -15.19
N GLY A 580 -9.77 17.53 -16.06
CA GLY A 580 -10.07 17.61 -17.50
C GLY A 580 -9.16 18.54 -18.30
N GLY A 581 -7.95 18.78 -17.81
CA GLY A 581 -6.94 19.67 -18.39
C GLY A 581 -6.15 20.39 -17.31
N MET A 582 -5.12 21.13 -17.72
CA MET A 582 -4.27 21.92 -16.82
C MET A 582 -4.90 23.27 -16.43
N PRO A 583 -4.39 24.00 -15.42
CA PRO A 583 -5.01 25.24 -14.93
C PRO A 583 -5.17 26.40 -15.94
N TRP A 584 -4.43 26.39 -17.04
CA TRP A 584 -4.58 27.38 -18.13
C TRP A 584 -5.61 26.95 -19.17
N GLU A 585 -6.00 25.68 -19.19
CA GLU A 585 -7.02 25.13 -20.09
C GLU A 585 -8.38 25.09 -19.40
N GLN A 586 -8.41 24.83 -18.08
CA GLN A 586 -9.62 24.73 -17.26
C GLN A 586 -9.61 25.71 -16.07
N PRO A 587 -9.41 27.02 -16.27
CA PRO A 587 -9.23 27.94 -15.14
C PRO A 587 -10.41 27.95 -14.14
N GLU A 588 -11.63 27.75 -14.61
CA GLU A 588 -12.84 27.80 -13.79
C GLU A 588 -12.90 26.65 -12.78
N ILE A 589 -12.52 25.43 -13.15
CA ILE A 589 -12.60 24.28 -12.24
C ILE A 589 -11.56 24.37 -11.12
N TYR A 590 -10.35 24.79 -11.48
CA TYR A 590 -9.26 25.01 -10.54
C TYR A 590 -9.60 26.12 -9.55
N ASP A 591 -10.22 27.21 -10.01
CA ASP A 591 -10.64 28.29 -9.11
C ASP A 591 -11.84 27.88 -8.25
N ARG A 592 -12.84 27.22 -8.82
CA ARG A 592 -14.06 26.83 -8.11
C ARG A 592 -13.80 25.89 -6.93
N PHE A 593 -12.90 24.92 -7.11
CA PHE A 593 -12.69 23.85 -6.12
C PHE A 593 -11.39 24.01 -5.33
N SER A 594 -10.71 25.17 -5.37
CA SER A 594 -9.51 25.40 -4.59
C SER A 594 -9.82 25.96 -3.19
N PRO A 595 -9.45 25.27 -2.09
CA PRO A 595 -9.61 25.77 -0.72
C PRO A 595 -9.05 27.18 -0.49
N SER A 596 -7.96 27.53 -1.17
CA SER A 596 -7.34 28.86 -1.14
C SER A 596 -8.28 30.00 -1.53
N ARG A 597 -9.37 29.75 -2.27
CA ARG A 597 -10.39 30.75 -2.64
C ARG A 597 -11.42 31.03 -1.55
N HIS A 598 -11.38 30.30 -0.42
CA HIS A 598 -12.38 30.37 0.65
C HIS A 598 -11.80 30.78 2.02
N ILE A 599 -10.57 31.30 2.06
CA ILE A 599 -9.84 31.67 3.29
C ILE A 599 -10.65 32.59 4.21
N GLN A 600 -11.44 33.51 3.65
CA GLN A 600 -12.28 34.44 4.39
C GLN A 600 -13.27 33.74 5.35
N ASN A 601 -13.65 32.50 5.04
CA ASN A 601 -14.62 31.72 5.80
C ASN A 601 -14.00 30.90 6.94
N PHE A 602 -12.67 30.79 7.01
CA PHE A 602 -12.00 29.90 7.96
C PHE A 602 -12.26 30.32 9.41
N LYS A 603 -12.73 29.38 10.22
CA LYS A 603 -13.06 29.59 11.65
C LYS A 603 -12.69 28.42 12.54
N THR A 604 -12.66 27.20 12.00
CA THR A 604 -12.46 25.99 12.79
C THR A 604 -11.00 25.76 13.15
N PRO A 605 -10.67 25.48 14.42
CA PRO A 605 -9.33 25.16 14.84
C PRO A 605 -8.71 24.03 14.01
N THR A 606 -7.53 24.27 13.43
CA THR A 606 -6.87 23.32 12.51
C THR A 606 -5.43 22.98 12.88
N LEU A 607 -5.13 21.68 12.94
CA LEU A 607 -3.77 21.15 12.95
C LEU A 607 -3.34 20.83 11.51
N VAL A 608 -2.20 21.38 11.09
CA VAL A 608 -1.56 21.10 9.81
C VAL A 608 -0.33 20.22 10.06
N ILE A 609 -0.22 19.10 9.33
CA ILE A 609 0.90 18.16 9.43
C ILE A 609 1.50 17.92 8.05
N HIS A 610 2.83 18.03 7.90
CA HIS A 610 3.49 17.83 6.61
C HIS A 610 4.92 17.28 6.76
N GLY A 611 5.40 16.52 5.78
CA GLY A 611 6.81 16.16 5.63
C GLY A 611 7.52 17.04 4.59
N ASP A 612 8.76 17.46 4.84
CA ASP A 612 9.49 18.36 3.92
C ASP A 612 9.91 17.66 2.61
N LEU A 613 10.00 16.33 2.61
CA LEU A 613 10.32 15.52 1.44
C LEU A 613 9.06 15.03 0.71
N ASP A 614 7.90 15.63 0.96
CA ASP A 614 6.69 15.32 0.19
C ASP A 614 6.76 16.00 -1.17
N TYR A 615 6.88 15.21 -2.23
CA TYR A 615 6.81 15.67 -3.63
C TYR A 615 5.51 15.25 -4.31
N ARG A 616 4.64 14.51 -3.59
CA ARG A 616 3.30 14.16 -4.06
C ARG A 616 2.33 15.30 -3.83
N VAL A 617 2.32 15.84 -2.61
CA VAL A 617 1.66 17.09 -2.23
C VAL A 617 2.74 17.98 -1.60
N PRO A 618 3.38 18.87 -2.36
CA PRO A 618 4.53 19.62 -1.90
C PRO A 618 4.30 20.39 -0.60
N VAL A 619 5.33 20.46 0.26
CA VAL A 619 5.26 21.09 1.59
C VAL A 619 4.72 22.52 1.57
N GLY A 620 4.90 23.24 0.45
CA GLY A 620 4.31 24.55 0.22
C GLY A 620 2.80 24.59 0.44
N GLN A 621 2.07 23.52 0.13
CA GLN A 621 0.62 23.43 0.35
C GLN A 621 0.25 23.54 1.84
N GLY A 622 0.95 22.81 2.71
CA GLY A 622 0.75 22.88 4.16
C GLY A 622 1.18 24.23 4.75
N LEU A 623 2.30 24.79 4.27
CA LEU A 623 2.78 26.10 4.72
C LEU A 623 1.80 27.22 4.36
N GLN A 624 1.30 27.23 3.12
CA GLN A 624 0.31 28.21 2.65
C GLN A 624 -0.98 28.16 3.49
N LEU A 625 -1.49 26.96 3.77
CA LEU A 625 -2.67 26.79 4.64
C LEU A 625 -2.40 27.33 6.06
N PHE A 626 -1.27 26.96 6.67
CA PHE A 626 -0.95 27.41 8.02
C PHE A 626 -0.82 28.94 8.11
N THR A 627 -0.16 29.56 7.13
CA THR A 627 -0.09 31.03 7.04
C THR A 627 -1.47 31.66 6.90
N ALA A 628 -2.34 31.10 6.05
CA ALA A 628 -3.71 31.60 5.90
C ALA A 628 -4.51 31.52 7.21
N LEU A 629 -4.41 30.38 7.93
CA LEU A 629 -5.05 30.19 9.23
C LEU A 629 -4.57 31.24 10.26
N GLN A 630 -3.25 31.44 10.36
CA GLN A 630 -2.67 32.43 11.27
C GLN A 630 -3.10 33.86 10.94
N MET A 631 -3.11 34.22 9.65
CA MET A 631 -3.57 35.53 9.18
C MET A 631 -5.06 35.78 9.42
N ARG A 632 -5.87 34.73 9.56
CA ARG A 632 -7.30 34.79 9.92
C ARG A 632 -7.54 34.67 11.42
N GLU A 633 -6.48 34.62 12.23
CA GLU A 633 -6.54 34.43 13.68
C GLU A 633 -7.31 33.17 14.09
N VAL A 634 -7.32 32.15 13.21
CA VAL A 634 -7.91 30.85 13.51
C VAL A 634 -6.92 30.08 14.39
N PRO A 635 -7.35 29.51 15.53
CA PRO A 635 -6.46 28.68 16.34
C PRO A 635 -5.86 27.54 15.51
N SER A 636 -4.55 27.55 15.33
CA SER A 636 -3.89 26.55 14.49
C SER A 636 -2.53 26.13 15.03
N LYS A 637 -2.09 24.95 14.58
CA LYS A 637 -0.79 24.37 14.92
C LYS A 637 -0.18 23.75 13.67
N LEU A 638 1.13 23.87 13.50
CA LEU A 638 1.89 23.24 12.43
C LEU A 638 2.86 22.21 13.01
N LEU A 639 2.84 21.00 12.47
CA LEU A 639 3.80 19.94 12.76
C LEU A 639 4.52 19.54 11.46
N LEU A 640 5.81 19.88 11.38
CA LEU A 640 6.66 19.54 10.23
C LEU A 640 7.64 18.41 10.59
N PHE A 641 7.88 17.54 9.62
CA PHE A 641 8.89 16.48 9.68
C PHE A 641 9.92 16.67 8.57
N PRO A 642 11.10 17.27 8.86
CA PRO A 642 12.11 17.60 7.85
C PRO A 642 12.71 16.40 7.11
N ASP A 643 12.58 15.22 7.70
CA ASP A 643 13.24 13.98 7.27
C ASP A 643 12.26 12.87 6.87
N GLU A 644 11.01 13.26 6.59
CA GLU A 644 9.89 12.42 6.15
C GLU A 644 9.27 12.98 4.87
N GLY A 645 8.54 12.14 4.14
CA GLY A 645 7.85 12.54 2.90
C GLY A 645 6.33 12.62 3.07
N HIS A 646 5.60 12.23 2.03
CA HIS A 646 4.13 12.17 2.03
C HIS A 646 3.54 11.33 3.18
N TRP A 647 4.31 10.34 3.66
CA TRP A 647 3.98 9.55 4.84
C TRP A 647 5.03 9.75 5.92
N ILE A 648 4.57 9.79 7.17
CA ILE A 648 5.43 9.85 8.36
C ILE A 648 5.65 8.43 8.87
N LEU A 649 6.84 7.87 8.64
CA LEU A 649 7.09 6.43 8.78
C LEU A 649 8.12 6.05 9.83
N LYS A 650 9.05 6.94 10.21
CA LYS A 650 10.05 6.61 11.24
C LYS A 650 9.34 6.38 12.56
N PRO A 651 9.76 5.40 13.38
CA PRO A 651 8.96 4.97 14.52
C PRO A 651 8.64 6.08 15.54
N ILE A 652 9.64 6.90 15.91
CA ILE A 652 9.44 8.02 16.84
C ILE A 652 8.61 9.13 16.20
N ASN A 653 8.85 9.43 14.93
CA ASN A 653 8.05 10.43 14.19
C ASN A 653 6.58 10.02 14.11
N SER A 654 6.29 8.74 13.85
CA SER A 654 4.93 8.20 13.87
C SER A 654 4.28 8.30 15.26
N LEU A 655 5.03 8.04 16.34
CA LEU A 655 4.51 8.24 17.69
C LEU A 655 4.22 9.72 17.98
N ARG A 656 5.12 10.62 17.58
CA ARG A 656 4.92 12.08 17.69
C ARG A 656 3.70 12.55 16.89
N TRP A 657 3.50 11.98 15.71
CA TRP A 657 2.34 12.22 14.85
C TRP A 657 1.05 11.88 15.57
N TYR A 658 0.89 10.64 16.05
CA TYR A 658 -0.31 10.20 16.77
C TYR A 658 -0.57 11.05 18.03
N ASN A 659 0.46 11.30 18.84
CA ASN A 659 0.31 12.08 20.06
C ASN A 659 -0.13 13.52 19.78
N THR A 660 0.44 14.17 18.76
CA THR A 660 0.06 15.55 18.41
C THR A 660 -1.35 15.60 17.84
N PHE A 661 -1.72 14.64 17.00
CA PHE A 661 -3.07 14.47 16.47
C PHE A 661 -4.10 14.32 17.60
N LEU A 662 -3.89 13.33 18.48
CA LEU A 662 -4.82 13.00 19.56
C LEU A 662 -4.97 14.16 20.54
N ASN A 663 -3.87 14.77 20.96
CA ASN A 663 -3.90 15.93 21.85
C ASN A 663 -4.70 17.08 21.24
N TRP A 664 -4.55 17.34 19.93
CA TRP A 664 -5.28 18.39 19.25
C TRP A 664 -6.79 18.13 19.23
N ILE A 665 -7.22 16.97 18.78
CA ILE A 665 -8.67 16.69 18.72
C ILE A 665 -9.27 16.63 20.13
N GLN A 666 -8.55 16.14 21.14
CA GLN A 666 -9.03 16.09 22.52
C GLN A 666 -9.18 17.49 23.12
N GLU A 667 -8.18 18.36 22.93
CA GLU A 667 -8.20 19.76 23.40
C GLU A 667 -9.46 20.48 22.93
N TRP A 668 -9.78 20.36 21.63
CA TRP A 668 -10.89 21.09 21.03
C TRP A 668 -12.26 20.43 21.22
N THR A 669 -12.31 19.10 21.39
CA THR A 669 -13.54 18.33 21.62
C THR A 669 -13.76 17.99 23.10
N THR A 670 -13.11 18.66 24.04
CA THR A 670 -13.42 18.51 25.48
C THR A 670 -14.81 19.09 25.77
N ALA A 671 -15.61 18.40 26.59
CA ALA A 671 -16.92 18.91 27.02
C ALA A 671 -16.73 20.23 27.80
N ARG A 672 -17.49 21.26 27.42
CA ARG A 672 -17.48 22.55 28.12
C ARG A 672 -18.41 22.57 29.31
#